data_AF-A0A812QF27-F1
#
_entry.id   AF-A0A812QF27-F1
#
_cell.length_a   1.000
_cell.length_b   1.000
_cell.length_c   1.000
_cell.angle_alpha   90.00
_cell.angle_beta   90.00
_cell.angle_gamma   90.00
#
_symmetry.space_group_name_H-M   'P 1'
#
loop_
_entity.id
_entity.type
_entity.pdbx_description
1 polymer ?
#
loop_
_entity_poly.entity_id
_entity_poly.type
_entity_poly.pdbx_seq_one_letter_code
_entity_poly.pdbx_strand_id
1 'polypeptide(L)'
;MSWTAKDFVVELEACEKLLQARPTQQMQDTLFAQMQSKLNNIGQVGPSEMVACYEALEEAGVPNAMKQKLQETLDVLAAGAHQSNGATNLAAVAQTCTSFELYLTETDAAALGSCGMWEGCRHIAFRLKMIGIKGMKESLKKRCTAILVWYHVHHRGNPVPAVRVAYDLSLHLMTELKQSNTAIPAGASSLARYPVDPMRLPASHLQAAYPDGLPAKKDLNGLATLMQHHIFVRSNGKLLQDHESQPKVVQPAVAVQPPPVPDGEAKFVQGLMKFLTAANNIVNHTEPTVQFLTKPTAASSSKQEPVQAAGEQSKGCLPLENGEQSESPPSGAKAPQSSPALPGQKQKTLEEFEAENLALLQAREDGKKAASTNKVGKDKKGPKAKTEDPKALKSGKPQAKGKPSSKQKVFKRPAAKALARPDRGAFEGMGCLRCRGSRFGCPTCLEESFGGCAKLLCMEEPTKKRKILDVRQSVPFCSQTALAAICKNIAEHGLPDKHSRRDIWQETEELLHNSSMQKYGSLFLTAEAETVKGGQQKLLFVNFLSLLAGVFHAAGPFGMWLLDFHERHPSSYESPWDAVIYADEIHPGNQLSSSSRKSWCVYISFLQYKSLLSREDFWYCLCIKRSAEVGELKAGMSQVMRLILESLFGTRVPETGVLLSSPAGQLRLHFRLHMLLQDGAAHKAVFSNRQDTGCKPCPLCSNIFQLKDSENNNNVWTQFLKRSDCIVASDNELMASWERLREASSGPSAVFEQRQKAAGMTWSAHALLSSKTLQELNICRPSTLYCHDYMHCLVSHGVLNEMAFLVLEDLTENGLLSKDWAMLRQWLEFWNLPHAHASFKLDVLFTSKAVASYRKAGSIKLGASEMLTLCKPLQFFLQSNFLSNGLQEATCRAFIAWADVLDYAHSIQGLQNPSPPRFLHLVEQALQATALAGFSEMMRPKHHWPLHLPDCLQRWQQLPSCWPLERKHKIPRKYGTLQFGLEAYNKAVMTGVTQEHVGKLLKDEELFMSSSHLVSKTALGKPLESLLKANNWFLPGMEASATCRLESGMLCKSGDILFYRNASTSSTAGFPWACGSLKHCISVAGMELAVVLNFLFERERPGTHATVWRSLPDRLQLVRLEDLLQPATYSFGNDGSVTCLLPAPLSAAR
;
A
#
# COMPACT_ATOMS: atom_id res chain seq x y z
N MET A 1 22.62 17.64 -9.48
CA MET A 1 23.61 18.33 -10.33
C MET A 1 24.78 17.37 -10.47
N SER A 2 25.50 17.36 -11.60
CA SER A 2 26.70 16.55 -11.80
C SER A 2 27.95 17.35 -11.41
N TRP A 3 28.92 16.70 -10.80
CA TRP A 3 30.23 17.29 -10.48
C TRP A 3 31.11 17.31 -11.74
N THR A 4 31.94 18.34 -11.91
CA THR A 4 32.75 18.58 -13.12
C THR A 4 34.23 18.72 -12.79
N ALA A 5 35.10 18.63 -13.81
CA ALA A 5 36.55 18.84 -13.66
C ALA A 5 36.91 20.17 -12.98
N LYS A 6 36.15 21.24 -13.26
CA LYS A 6 36.35 22.56 -12.63
C LYS A 6 35.96 22.55 -11.15
N ASP A 7 34.95 21.78 -10.78
CA ASP A 7 34.59 21.60 -9.37
C ASP A 7 35.65 20.77 -8.62
N PHE A 8 36.30 19.81 -9.28
CA PHE A 8 37.43 19.06 -8.71
C PHE A 8 38.63 19.98 -8.40
N VAL A 9 39.06 20.82 -9.35
CA VAL A 9 40.19 21.75 -9.12
C VAL A 9 39.90 22.71 -7.96
N VAL A 10 38.70 23.30 -7.90
CA VAL A 10 38.28 24.20 -6.81
C VAL A 10 38.18 23.48 -5.46
N GLU A 11 37.70 22.23 -5.43
CA GLU A 11 37.67 21.40 -4.22
C GLU A 11 39.07 20.99 -3.77
N LEU A 12 40.00 20.72 -4.71
CA LEU A 12 41.39 20.36 -4.43
C LEU A 12 42.14 21.52 -3.79
N GLU A 13 42.02 22.74 -4.34
CA GLU A 13 42.52 23.97 -3.72
C GLU A 13 41.96 24.18 -2.30
N ALA A 14 40.66 23.91 -2.11
CA ALA A 14 40.01 24.05 -0.81
C ALA A 14 40.50 22.99 0.20
N CYS A 15 40.71 21.75 -0.25
CA CYS A 15 41.30 20.68 0.55
C CYS A 15 42.74 21.02 0.95
N GLU A 16 43.56 21.56 0.04
CA GLU A 16 44.92 22.00 0.38
C GLU A 16 44.90 23.07 1.47
N LYS A 17 44.10 24.12 1.30
CA LYS A 17 43.98 25.22 2.28
C LYS A 17 43.47 24.72 3.64
N LEU A 18 42.59 23.71 3.66
CA LEU A 18 42.14 23.04 4.89
C LEU A 18 43.23 22.17 5.53
N LEU A 19 44.06 21.48 4.74
CA LEU A 19 45.17 20.66 5.24
C LEU A 19 46.35 21.50 5.74
N GLN A 20 46.63 22.64 5.12
CA GLN A 20 47.55 23.66 5.65
C GLN A 20 47.03 24.20 7.00
N ALA A 21 45.72 24.43 7.14
CA ALA A 21 45.11 24.91 8.38
C ALA A 21 44.99 23.85 9.50
N ARG A 22 44.87 22.56 9.17
CA ARG A 22 44.85 21.43 10.13
C ARG A 22 45.56 20.17 9.59
N PRO A 23 46.90 20.11 9.62
CA PRO A 23 47.67 18.94 9.20
C PRO A 23 47.55 17.80 10.23
N THR A 24 46.45 17.06 10.16
CA THR A 24 46.16 15.90 11.04
C THR A 24 45.70 14.73 10.20
N GLN A 25 46.19 13.52 10.51
CA GLN A 25 45.97 12.33 9.67
C GLN A 25 44.48 12.06 9.42
N GLN A 26 43.66 12.11 10.46
CA GLN A 26 42.20 11.93 10.35
C GLN A 26 41.53 12.95 9.40
N MET A 27 42.06 14.18 9.29
CA MET A 27 41.58 15.19 8.36
C MET A 27 41.98 14.86 6.92
N GLN A 28 43.23 14.42 6.72
CA GLN A 28 43.74 13.93 5.43
C GLN A 28 42.92 12.74 4.94
N ASP A 29 42.74 11.71 5.77
CA ASP A 29 41.98 10.51 5.44
C ASP A 29 40.52 10.82 5.10
N THR A 30 39.89 11.75 5.84
CA THR A 30 38.49 12.15 5.62
C THR A 30 38.31 12.98 4.35
N LEU A 31 39.17 13.98 4.10
CA LEU A 31 39.11 14.79 2.88
C LEU A 31 39.48 13.96 1.65
N PHE A 32 40.47 13.07 1.76
CA PHE A 32 40.82 12.12 0.71
C PHE A 32 39.64 11.19 0.36
N ALA A 33 39.02 10.55 1.36
CA ALA A 33 37.87 9.66 1.11
C ALA A 33 36.68 10.40 0.49
N GLN A 34 36.40 11.65 0.91
CA GLN A 34 35.36 12.47 0.30
C GLN A 34 35.71 12.88 -1.14
N MET A 35 36.93 13.35 -1.39
CA MET A 35 37.36 13.78 -2.72
C MET A 35 37.42 12.60 -3.70
N GLN A 36 37.97 11.45 -3.30
CA GLN A 36 37.96 10.23 -4.11
C GLN A 36 36.54 9.73 -4.37
N SER A 37 35.63 9.80 -3.38
CA SER A 37 34.21 9.47 -3.58
C SER A 37 33.48 10.43 -4.52
N LYS A 38 33.85 11.73 -4.55
CA LYS A 38 33.33 12.70 -5.52
C LYS A 38 33.90 12.43 -6.93
N LEU A 39 35.19 12.13 -7.04
CA LEU A 39 35.90 11.86 -8.28
C LEU A 39 35.37 10.60 -8.98
N ASN A 40 35.10 9.54 -8.23
CA ASN A 40 34.40 8.33 -8.71
C ASN A 40 32.95 8.57 -9.18
N ASN A 41 32.39 9.78 -9.01
CA ASN A 41 31.06 10.19 -9.45
C ASN A 41 31.07 11.48 -10.29
N ILE A 42 32.22 11.84 -10.85
CA ILE A 42 32.36 12.99 -11.76
C ILE A 42 31.63 12.73 -13.10
N GLY A 43 31.22 13.80 -13.79
CA GLY A 43 30.65 13.70 -15.14
C GLY A 43 31.66 13.16 -16.17
N GLN A 44 31.26 12.99 -17.43
CA GLN A 44 32.23 12.73 -18.49
C GLN A 44 33.17 13.93 -18.62
N VAL A 45 34.47 13.69 -18.37
CA VAL A 45 35.55 14.65 -18.48
C VAL A 45 36.22 14.48 -19.85
N GLY A 46 36.36 15.57 -20.62
CA GLY A 46 37.07 15.53 -21.90
C GLY A 46 38.59 15.35 -21.73
N PRO A 47 39.34 14.87 -22.74
CA PRO A 47 40.80 14.70 -22.62
C PRO A 47 41.54 15.98 -22.20
N SER A 48 41.14 17.14 -22.72
CA SER A 48 41.69 18.45 -22.32
C SER A 48 41.33 18.86 -20.89
N GLU A 49 40.23 18.34 -20.35
CA GLU A 49 39.81 18.59 -18.96
C GLU A 49 40.46 17.60 -18.00
N MET A 50 40.77 16.38 -18.44
CA MET A 50 41.60 15.42 -17.69
C MET A 50 43.02 15.95 -17.53
N VAL A 51 43.64 16.49 -18.60
CA VAL A 51 44.96 17.15 -18.53
C VAL A 51 44.97 18.23 -17.45
N ALA A 52 43.99 19.14 -17.44
CA ALA A 52 43.85 20.16 -16.39
C ALA A 52 43.62 19.59 -14.97
N CYS A 53 43.06 18.37 -14.84
CA CYS A 53 42.94 17.68 -13.54
C CYS A 53 44.28 17.07 -13.09
N TYR A 54 45.12 16.60 -14.01
CA TYR A 54 46.47 16.13 -13.70
C TYR A 54 47.40 17.28 -13.35
N GLU A 55 47.42 18.35 -14.16
CA GLU A 55 48.20 19.57 -13.92
C GLU A 55 47.90 20.15 -12.53
N ALA A 56 46.62 20.33 -12.19
CA ALA A 56 46.22 20.82 -10.87
C ALA A 56 46.59 19.87 -9.71
N LEU A 57 46.64 18.56 -9.93
CA LEU A 57 47.05 17.58 -8.92
C LEU A 57 48.59 17.53 -8.75
N GLU A 58 49.33 17.78 -9.82
CA GLU A 58 50.78 17.93 -9.78
C GLU A 58 51.19 19.22 -9.07
N GLU A 59 50.50 20.34 -9.30
CA GLU A 59 50.77 21.63 -8.63
C GLU A 59 50.31 21.68 -7.16
N ALA A 60 49.17 21.07 -6.79
CA ALA A 60 48.59 21.22 -5.45
C ALA A 60 49.50 20.74 -4.30
N GLY A 61 49.57 21.49 -3.20
CA GLY A 61 50.39 21.18 -2.00
C GLY A 61 49.86 20.05 -1.10
N VAL A 62 49.17 19.05 -1.65
CA VAL A 62 48.59 17.92 -0.89
C VAL A 62 49.57 16.75 -0.71
N PRO A 63 49.43 15.91 0.34
CA PRO A 63 50.42 14.85 0.66
C PRO A 63 50.63 13.83 -0.47
N ASN A 64 51.87 13.34 -0.65
CA ASN A 64 52.23 12.45 -1.76
C ASN A 64 51.37 11.17 -1.85
N ALA A 65 51.03 10.55 -0.72
CA ALA A 65 50.15 9.37 -0.69
C ALA A 65 48.69 9.68 -1.07
N MET A 66 48.27 10.94 -0.96
CA MET A 66 46.98 11.45 -1.42
C MET A 66 47.04 11.82 -2.90
N LYS A 67 48.14 12.43 -3.38
CA LYS A 67 48.39 12.63 -4.82
C LYS A 67 48.35 11.32 -5.57
N GLN A 68 49.17 10.35 -5.16
CA GLN A 68 49.30 9.06 -5.85
C GLN A 68 47.95 8.36 -6.01
N LYS A 69 47.12 8.29 -4.96
CA LYS A 69 45.81 7.62 -5.05
C LYS A 69 44.75 8.41 -5.82
N LEU A 70 44.80 9.74 -5.81
CA LEU A 70 43.95 10.56 -6.67
C LEU A 70 44.38 10.44 -8.13
N GLN A 71 45.69 10.35 -8.40
CA GLN A 71 46.27 10.10 -9.71
C GLN A 71 45.88 8.70 -10.22
N GLU A 72 46.05 7.64 -9.43
CA GLU A 72 45.54 6.28 -9.72
C GLU A 72 44.03 6.30 -10.05
N THR A 73 43.24 7.16 -9.39
CA THR A 73 41.80 7.32 -9.66
C THR A 73 41.55 8.08 -10.98
N LEU A 74 42.33 9.12 -11.29
CA LEU A 74 42.30 9.80 -12.60
C LEU A 74 42.76 8.86 -13.72
N ASP A 75 43.76 8.01 -13.49
CA ASP A 75 44.28 7.03 -14.45
C ASP A 75 43.25 5.95 -14.77
N VAL A 76 42.50 5.48 -13.76
CA VAL A 76 41.34 4.59 -13.97
C VAL A 76 40.23 5.29 -14.75
N LEU A 77 40.00 6.59 -14.56
CA LEU A 77 39.03 7.38 -15.34
C LEU A 77 39.52 7.61 -16.79
N ALA A 78 40.82 7.87 -17.00
CA ALA A 78 41.44 8.05 -18.31
C ALA A 78 41.49 6.74 -19.11
N ALA A 79 41.87 5.63 -18.48
CA ALA A 79 41.80 4.29 -19.08
C ALA A 79 40.34 3.86 -19.32
N GLY A 80 39.43 4.20 -18.40
CA GLY A 80 37.99 3.99 -18.52
C GLY A 80 37.33 4.78 -19.65
N ALA A 81 37.91 5.91 -20.08
CA ALA A 81 37.48 6.63 -21.27
C ALA A 81 37.70 5.80 -22.56
N HIS A 82 38.67 4.88 -22.56
CA HIS A 82 38.91 3.95 -23.66
C HIS A 82 38.25 2.56 -23.44
N GLN A 83 38.23 2.03 -22.22
CA GLN A 83 37.50 0.80 -21.87
C GLN A 83 36.05 1.08 -21.49
N SER A 84 35.26 1.51 -22.49
CA SER A 84 33.93 2.12 -22.33
C SER A 84 32.76 1.18 -21.96
N ASN A 85 32.92 0.37 -20.90
CA ASN A 85 31.83 -0.34 -20.21
C ASN A 85 30.97 0.66 -19.38
N GLY A 86 30.42 1.68 -20.05
CA GLY A 86 29.56 2.72 -19.45
C GLY A 86 29.42 3.99 -20.29
N ALA A 87 30.48 4.43 -20.99
CA ALA A 87 30.51 5.73 -21.67
C ALA A 87 29.64 5.83 -22.94
N THR A 88 29.16 4.71 -23.49
CA THR A 88 28.22 4.68 -24.64
C THR A 88 26.75 4.65 -24.24
N ASN A 89 26.43 4.54 -22.94
CA ASN A 89 25.10 4.82 -22.37
C ASN A 89 25.01 6.23 -21.78
N LEU A 90 25.83 7.15 -22.29
CA LEU A 90 25.40 8.53 -22.54
C LEU A 90 24.01 8.42 -23.20
N ALA A 91 22.95 8.81 -22.50
CA ALA A 91 21.59 8.41 -22.85
C ALA A 91 21.28 8.79 -24.30
N ALA A 92 21.18 7.79 -25.19
CA ALA A 92 20.99 8.01 -26.61
C ALA A 92 19.67 8.75 -26.80
N VAL A 93 19.74 10.07 -27.00
CA VAL A 93 18.60 10.99 -27.02
C VAL A 93 17.70 10.56 -28.15
N ALA A 94 16.66 9.81 -27.79
CA ALA A 94 16.23 8.72 -28.64
C ALA A 94 15.80 9.26 -30.00
N GLN A 95 16.44 8.74 -31.06
CA GLN A 95 16.43 9.40 -32.36
C GLN A 95 15.05 9.24 -33.01
N THR A 96 14.47 10.33 -33.52
CA THR A 96 13.20 10.29 -34.26
C THR A 96 13.45 10.42 -35.76
N CYS A 97 13.39 9.30 -36.47
CA CYS A 97 13.10 9.24 -37.90
C CYS A 97 11.69 8.67 -38.08
N THR A 98 10.85 9.34 -38.88
CA THR A 98 9.42 9.02 -39.04
C THR A 98 9.02 8.57 -40.45
N SER A 99 9.97 8.60 -41.39
CA SER A 99 9.80 8.35 -42.83
C SER A 99 11.04 7.64 -43.41
N PHE A 100 11.55 6.64 -42.69
CA PHE A 100 12.81 5.95 -43.03
C PHE A 100 12.78 5.24 -44.40
N GLU A 101 11.60 4.86 -44.89
CA GLU A 101 11.37 4.40 -46.26
C GLU A 101 11.94 5.36 -47.33
N LEU A 102 11.86 6.67 -47.08
CA LEU A 102 12.39 7.68 -48.01
C LEU A 102 13.93 7.79 -47.98
N TYR A 103 14.60 7.18 -47.00
CA TYR A 103 16.06 7.19 -46.82
C TYR A 103 16.76 6.00 -47.50
N LEU A 104 16.00 5.11 -48.14
CA LEU A 104 16.54 4.00 -48.93
C LEU A 104 17.00 4.49 -50.31
N THR A 105 18.14 4.01 -50.81
CA THR A 105 18.58 4.21 -52.20
C THR A 105 17.94 3.19 -53.14
N GLU A 106 18.12 3.36 -54.46
CA GLU A 106 17.78 2.31 -55.43
C GLU A 106 18.48 0.98 -55.12
N THR A 107 19.76 1.03 -54.75
CA THR A 107 20.57 -0.13 -54.38
C THR A 107 20.02 -0.83 -53.13
N ASP A 108 19.62 -0.09 -52.10
CA ASP A 108 18.99 -0.67 -50.90
C ASP A 108 17.65 -1.33 -51.26
N ALA A 109 16.84 -0.67 -52.09
CA ALA A 109 15.54 -1.18 -52.53
C ALA A 109 15.66 -2.46 -53.36
N ALA A 110 16.64 -2.53 -54.26
CA ALA A 110 16.95 -3.73 -55.04
C ALA A 110 17.46 -4.88 -54.16
N ALA A 111 18.31 -4.59 -53.18
CA ALA A 111 18.77 -5.57 -52.19
C ALA A 111 17.60 -6.12 -51.35
N LEU A 112 16.71 -5.24 -50.86
CA LEU A 112 15.53 -5.63 -50.07
C LEU A 112 14.48 -6.41 -50.89
N GLY A 113 14.43 -6.23 -52.21
CA GLY A 113 13.67 -7.10 -53.11
C GLY A 113 14.30 -8.48 -53.31
N SER A 114 15.64 -8.54 -53.42
CA SER A 114 16.40 -9.76 -53.78
C SER A 114 16.82 -10.66 -52.59
N CYS A 115 16.87 -10.15 -51.36
CA CYS A 115 17.11 -10.93 -50.14
C CYS A 115 15.82 -11.38 -49.41
N GLY A 116 15.94 -12.29 -48.44
CA GLY A 116 14.85 -12.66 -47.52
C GLY A 116 14.65 -11.65 -46.39
N MET A 117 13.45 -11.56 -45.78
CA MET A 117 13.16 -10.53 -44.75
C MET A 117 14.10 -10.53 -43.54
N TRP A 118 14.66 -11.69 -43.16
CA TRP A 118 15.66 -11.82 -42.11
C TRP A 118 17.01 -11.23 -42.54
N GLU A 119 17.50 -11.63 -43.71
CA GLU A 119 18.73 -11.12 -44.33
C GLU A 119 18.66 -9.61 -44.61
N GLY A 120 17.49 -9.12 -45.03
CA GLY A 120 17.18 -7.70 -45.18
C GLY A 120 17.38 -6.86 -43.92
N CYS A 121 17.39 -7.47 -42.72
CA CYS A 121 17.76 -6.77 -41.49
C CYS A 121 19.17 -6.15 -41.57
N ARG A 122 20.10 -6.78 -42.30
CA ARG A 122 21.46 -6.27 -42.51
C ARG A 122 21.49 -5.04 -43.40
N HIS A 123 20.71 -5.03 -44.48
CA HIS A 123 20.59 -3.86 -45.38
C HIS A 123 19.92 -2.68 -44.68
N ILE A 124 18.88 -2.92 -43.88
CA ILE A 124 18.26 -1.89 -43.02
C ILE A 124 19.25 -1.38 -41.97
N ALA A 125 19.98 -2.27 -41.29
CA ALA A 125 21.00 -1.90 -40.29
C ALA A 125 22.14 -1.07 -40.92
N PHE A 126 22.62 -1.46 -42.10
CA PHE A 126 23.61 -0.73 -42.89
C PHE A 126 23.16 0.70 -43.18
N ARG A 127 21.97 0.90 -43.79
CA ARG A 127 21.49 2.26 -44.11
C ARG A 127 21.25 3.09 -42.84
N LEU A 128 20.75 2.49 -41.76
CA LEU A 128 20.62 3.18 -40.46
C LEU A 128 21.98 3.69 -39.94
N LYS A 129 23.05 2.89 -40.02
CA LYS A 129 24.42 3.31 -39.65
C LYS A 129 24.93 4.42 -40.57
N MET A 130 24.79 4.27 -41.89
CA MET A 130 25.25 5.26 -42.88
C MET A 130 24.65 6.65 -42.67
N ILE A 131 23.38 6.74 -42.24
CA ILE A 131 22.73 8.04 -41.96
C ILE A 131 22.97 8.57 -40.53
N GLY A 132 23.73 7.86 -39.69
CA GLY A 132 24.10 8.29 -38.34
C GLY A 132 23.20 7.80 -37.20
N ILE A 133 22.31 6.83 -37.44
CA ILE A 133 21.45 6.29 -36.38
C ILE A 133 22.20 5.21 -35.57
N LYS A 134 22.35 5.49 -34.27
CA LYS A 134 23.02 4.61 -33.29
C LYS A 134 22.05 3.69 -32.54
N GLY A 135 20.75 3.99 -32.56
CA GLY A 135 19.72 3.15 -31.93
C GLY A 135 18.29 3.53 -32.31
N MET A 136 17.38 2.56 -32.30
CA MET A 136 15.98 2.74 -32.71
C MET A 136 15.03 2.99 -31.55
N LYS A 137 14.12 3.96 -31.67
CA LYS A 137 12.86 3.97 -30.89
C LYS A 137 11.97 2.82 -31.33
N GLU A 138 11.01 2.46 -30.47
CA GLU A 138 9.89 1.57 -30.80
C GLU A 138 9.19 1.94 -32.12
N SER A 139 8.97 3.24 -32.38
CA SER A 139 8.35 3.72 -33.63
C SER A 139 9.20 3.46 -34.89
N LEU A 140 10.52 3.57 -34.76
CA LEU A 140 11.45 3.31 -35.86
C LEU A 140 11.65 1.80 -36.06
N LYS A 141 11.84 1.04 -34.97
CA LYS A 141 11.86 -0.43 -34.95
C LYS A 141 10.63 -1.01 -35.67
N LYS A 142 9.43 -0.54 -35.32
CA LYS A 142 8.15 -0.95 -35.93
C LYS A 142 8.05 -0.57 -37.41
N ARG A 143 8.56 0.60 -37.81
CA ARG A 143 8.61 1.04 -39.22
C ARG A 143 9.58 0.21 -40.06
N CYS A 144 10.82 0.02 -39.60
CA CYS A 144 11.83 -0.79 -40.25
C CYS A 144 11.40 -2.27 -40.39
N THR A 145 10.78 -2.85 -39.35
CA THR A 145 10.20 -4.21 -39.41
C THR A 145 9.05 -4.27 -40.44
N ALA A 146 8.22 -3.22 -40.53
CA ALA A 146 7.16 -3.16 -41.53
C ALA A 146 7.68 -3.05 -42.97
N ILE A 147 8.81 -2.37 -43.20
CA ILE A 147 9.45 -2.30 -44.53
C ILE A 147 9.90 -3.71 -44.97
N LEU A 148 10.54 -4.47 -44.09
CA LEU A 148 10.95 -5.86 -44.38
C LEU A 148 9.77 -6.76 -44.73
N VAL A 149 8.67 -6.64 -43.98
CA VAL A 149 7.42 -7.36 -44.27
C VAL A 149 6.75 -6.85 -45.55
N TRP A 150 6.83 -5.55 -45.85
CA TRP A 150 6.28 -4.98 -47.08
C TRP A 150 6.97 -5.55 -48.32
N TYR A 151 8.31 -5.65 -48.34
CA TYR A 151 9.03 -6.31 -49.43
C TYR A 151 8.71 -7.82 -49.52
N HIS A 152 8.61 -8.51 -48.39
CA HIS A 152 8.20 -9.92 -48.36
C HIS A 152 6.81 -10.16 -48.97
N VAL A 153 5.85 -9.28 -48.70
CA VAL A 153 4.46 -9.40 -49.16
C VAL A 153 4.25 -8.83 -50.56
N HIS A 154 4.53 -7.53 -50.77
CA HIS A 154 4.18 -6.82 -52.00
C HIS A 154 5.19 -7.00 -53.14
N HIS A 155 6.48 -7.23 -52.84
CA HIS A 155 7.50 -7.43 -53.87
C HIS A 155 7.76 -8.92 -54.21
N ARG A 156 7.29 -9.85 -53.36
CA ARG A 156 7.48 -11.30 -53.56
C ARG A 156 6.19 -12.13 -53.52
N GLY A 157 5.03 -11.52 -53.30
CA GLY A 157 3.73 -12.21 -53.31
C GLY A 157 3.45 -13.14 -52.13
N ASN A 158 4.26 -13.11 -51.06
CA ASN A 158 4.07 -14.00 -49.90
C ASN A 158 2.90 -13.53 -49.01
N PRO A 159 2.25 -14.43 -48.26
CA PRO A 159 1.29 -14.05 -47.23
C PRO A 159 1.94 -13.19 -46.13
N VAL A 160 1.14 -12.37 -45.46
CA VAL A 160 1.61 -11.58 -44.30
C VAL A 160 2.05 -12.55 -43.18
N PRO A 161 3.29 -12.44 -42.66
CA PRO A 161 3.80 -13.37 -41.67
C PRO A 161 3.05 -13.24 -40.34
N ALA A 162 2.95 -14.36 -39.61
CA ALA A 162 2.26 -14.41 -38.32
C ALA A 162 2.85 -13.40 -37.32
N VAL A 163 2.00 -12.88 -36.42
CA VAL A 163 2.34 -11.80 -35.48
C VAL A 163 3.60 -12.11 -34.64
N ARG A 164 3.81 -13.38 -34.28
CA ARG A 164 5.02 -13.82 -33.57
C ARG A 164 6.28 -13.73 -34.44
N VAL A 165 6.22 -14.17 -35.69
CA VAL A 165 7.32 -14.06 -36.67
C VAL A 165 7.71 -12.60 -36.90
N ALA A 166 6.72 -11.70 -37.02
CA ALA A 166 6.97 -10.26 -37.13
C ALA A 166 7.59 -9.66 -35.84
N TYR A 167 7.20 -10.14 -34.66
CA TYR A 167 7.81 -9.73 -33.39
C TYR A 167 9.27 -10.21 -33.28
N ASP A 168 9.55 -11.47 -33.60
CA ASP A 168 10.89 -12.06 -33.51
C ASP A 168 11.84 -11.45 -34.58
N LEU A 169 11.33 -11.17 -35.79
CA LEU A 169 12.03 -10.37 -36.81
C LEU A 169 12.41 -8.97 -36.27
N SER A 170 11.53 -8.34 -35.49
CA SER A 170 11.81 -7.04 -34.87
C SER A 170 12.91 -7.13 -33.79
N LEU A 171 13.11 -8.29 -33.15
CA LEU A 171 14.21 -8.52 -32.20
C LEU A 171 15.54 -8.76 -32.94
N HIS A 172 15.52 -9.60 -33.98
CA HIS A 172 16.68 -9.86 -34.83
C HIS A 172 17.22 -8.58 -35.46
N LEU A 173 16.34 -7.71 -36.00
CA LEU A 173 16.72 -6.40 -36.53
C LEU A 173 17.46 -5.50 -35.50
N MET A 174 17.09 -5.54 -34.22
CA MET A 174 17.83 -4.80 -33.18
C MET A 174 19.18 -5.45 -32.83
N THR A 175 19.32 -6.75 -33.05
CA THR A 175 20.56 -7.49 -32.84
C THR A 175 21.53 -7.19 -33.97
N GLU A 176 21.08 -7.28 -35.22
CA GLU A 176 21.84 -6.91 -36.43
C GLU A 176 22.27 -5.42 -36.39
N LEU A 177 21.42 -4.48 -35.96
CA LEU A 177 21.85 -3.07 -35.81
C LEU A 177 22.97 -2.88 -34.76
N LYS A 178 22.98 -3.69 -33.69
CA LYS A 178 24.03 -3.65 -32.66
C LYS A 178 25.33 -4.32 -33.13
N GLN A 179 25.22 -5.46 -33.82
CA GLN A 179 26.33 -6.29 -34.28
C GLN A 179 26.89 -5.87 -35.65
N SER A 180 26.19 -4.99 -36.38
CA SER A 180 26.65 -4.43 -37.65
C SER A 180 28.01 -3.73 -37.52
N ASN A 181 29.01 -4.29 -38.19
CA ASN A 181 30.36 -3.74 -38.33
C ASN A 181 30.43 -2.47 -39.22
N THR A 182 29.29 -1.99 -39.74
CA THR A 182 29.23 -0.75 -40.52
C THR A 182 29.55 0.44 -39.62
N ALA A 183 30.73 1.04 -39.84
CA ALA A 183 31.12 2.29 -39.23
C ALA A 183 30.19 3.43 -39.68
N ILE A 184 29.94 4.39 -38.80
CA ILE A 184 29.18 5.60 -39.15
C ILE A 184 30.13 6.58 -39.84
N PRO A 185 29.80 7.08 -41.06
CA PRO A 185 30.65 8.05 -41.76
C PRO A 185 30.91 9.30 -40.92
N ALA A 186 32.14 9.82 -40.92
CA ALA A 186 32.55 10.90 -40.02
C ALA A 186 31.71 12.19 -40.14
N GLY A 187 31.19 12.50 -41.34
CA GLY A 187 30.27 13.63 -41.57
C GLY A 187 28.80 13.35 -41.24
N ALA A 188 28.39 12.07 -41.10
CA ALA A 188 27.01 11.66 -40.86
C ALA A 188 26.67 11.65 -39.36
N SER A 189 26.72 12.84 -38.74
CA SER A 189 26.56 13.01 -37.29
C SER A 189 25.21 12.49 -36.74
N SER A 190 25.19 12.02 -35.50
CA SER A 190 24.00 11.38 -34.89
C SER A 190 22.91 12.41 -34.52
N LEU A 191 21.92 12.62 -35.40
CA LEU A 191 20.84 13.59 -35.16
C LEU A 191 19.78 13.08 -34.17
N ALA A 192 19.31 13.94 -33.26
CA ALA A 192 18.20 13.64 -32.37
C ALA A 192 16.84 13.54 -33.11
N ARG A 193 16.68 14.29 -34.21
CA ARG A 193 15.53 14.21 -35.11
C ARG A 193 15.97 14.34 -36.55
N TYR A 194 15.57 13.37 -37.37
CA TYR A 194 15.78 13.37 -38.80
C TYR A 194 14.65 14.16 -39.49
N PRO A 195 14.94 14.87 -40.59
CA PRO A 195 13.90 15.51 -41.41
C PRO A 195 12.98 14.46 -42.05
N VAL A 196 11.85 14.90 -42.61
CA VAL A 196 10.93 13.99 -43.33
C VAL A 196 11.50 13.64 -44.71
N ASP A 197 11.98 14.66 -45.43
CA ASP A 197 12.74 14.51 -46.67
C ASP A 197 14.25 14.44 -46.35
N PRO A 198 14.98 13.37 -46.74
CA PRO A 198 16.41 13.25 -46.50
C PRO A 198 17.25 14.36 -47.16
N MET A 199 16.78 15.00 -48.25
CA MET A 199 17.50 16.10 -48.91
C MET A 199 17.53 17.38 -48.07
N ARG A 200 16.86 17.40 -46.89
CA ARG A 200 16.95 18.46 -45.88
C ARG A 200 17.97 18.16 -44.77
N LEU A 201 18.79 17.12 -44.92
CA LEU A 201 20.02 16.96 -44.14
C LEU A 201 21.03 18.08 -44.49
N PRO A 202 21.93 18.47 -43.57
CA PRO A 202 23.07 19.34 -43.90
C PRO A 202 23.88 18.75 -45.06
N ALA A 203 24.40 19.58 -45.97
CA ALA A 203 25.07 19.10 -47.20
C ALA A 203 26.24 18.14 -46.90
N SER A 204 27.07 18.44 -45.90
CA SER A 204 28.16 17.58 -45.44
C SER A 204 27.69 16.25 -44.81
N HIS A 205 26.52 16.23 -44.17
CA HIS A 205 25.90 14.99 -43.68
C HIS A 205 25.37 14.17 -44.85
N LEU A 206 24.63 14.79 -45.77
CA LEU A 206 24.06 14.13 -46.94
C LEU A 206 25.14 13.49 -47.81
N GLN A 207 26.21 14.22 -48.09
CA GLN A 207 27.37 13.73 -48.86
C GLN A 207 28.09 12.56 -48.14
N ALA A 208 28.26 12.63 -46.82
CA ALA A 208 28.89 11.55 -46.05
C ALA A 208 28.00 10.30 -45.90
N ALA A 209 26.67 10.46 -45.89
CA ALA A 209 25.72 9.36 -45.71
C ALA A 209 25.35 8.62 -47.01
N TYR A 210 25.64 9.22 -48.16
CA TYR A 210 25.28 8.73 -49.50
C TYR A 210 26.42 8.93 -50.52
N PRO A 211 27.57 8.27 -50.34
CA PRO A 211 28.68 8.33 -51.31
C PRO A 211 28.27 7.79 -52.70
N ASP A 212 27.61 6.63 -52.74
CA ASP A 212 27.34 5.87 -53.97
C ASP A 212 25.90 6.03 -54.51
N GLY A 213 25.26 7.17 -54.24
CA GLY A 213 23.94 7.51 -54.78
C GLY A 213 22.94 8.03 -53.76
N LEU A 214 22.15 9.02 -54.18
CA LEU A 214 21.14 9.70 -53.35
C LEU A 214 19.94 8.80 -52.98
N PRO A 215 19.23 9.10 -51.88
CA PRO A 215 18.04 8.37 -51.48
C PRO A 215 16.91 8.50 -52.52
N ALA A 216 16.28 7.37 -52.85
CA ALA A 216 15.32 7.24 -53.95
C ALA A 216 13.90 7.73 -53.61
N LYS A 217 13.63 8.08 -52.34
CA LYS A 217 12.34 8.60 -51.84
C LYS A 217 11.11 7.75 -52.22
N LYS A 218 11.25 6.42 -52.32
CA LYS A 218 10.14 5.52 -52.68
C LYS A 218 9.07 5.52 -51.60
N ASP A 219 7.83 5.80 -51.99
CA ASP A 219 6.66 5.63 -51.13
C ASP A 219 6.18 4.17 -51.17
N LEU A 220 5.86 3.61 -50.00
CA LEU A 220 5.53 2.20 -49.83
C LEU A 220 4.05 2.06 -49.49
N ASN A 221 3.22 2.06 -50.55
CA ASN A 221 1.77 1.95 -50.45
C ASN A 221 1.32 0.81 -49.53
N GLY A 222 0.52 1.11 -48.51
CA GLY A 222 0.04 0.13 -47.51
C GLY A 222 0.97 -0.10 -46.30
N LEU A 223 2.19 0.45 -46.28
CA LEU A 223 3.13 0.31 -45.14
C LEU A 223 2.51 0.76 -43.81
N ALA A 224 1.72 1.83 -43.81
CA ALA A 224 1.01 2.32 -42.62
C ALA A 224 -0.01 1.29 -42.09
N THR A 225 -0.71 0.57 -42.98
CA THR A 225 -1.68 -0.48 -42.63
C THR A 225 -0.98 -1.69 -42.04
N LEU A 226 0.13 -2.15 -42.64
CA LEU A 226 0.98 -3.21 -42.09
C LEU A 226 1.50 -2.84 -40.70
N MET A 227 2.03 -1.61 -40.55
CA MET A 227 2.45 -1.08 -39.26
C MET A 227 1.30 -1.11 -38.24
N GLN A 228 0.10 -0.64 -38.59
CA GLN A 228 -1.00 -0.54 -37.63
C GLN A 228 -1.54 -1.91 -37.20
N HIS A 229 -1.71 -2.86 -38.13
CA HIS A 229 -2.48 -4.09 -37.90
C HIS A 229 -1.66 -5.37 -37.73
N HIS A 230 -0.41 -5.43 -38.21
CA HIS A 230 0.36 -6.68 -38.25
C HIS A 230 1.71 -6.63 -37.50
N ILE A 231 2.36 -5.46 -37.42
CA ILE A 231 3.70 -5.36 -36.81
C ILE A 231 3.61 -4.97 -35.32
N PHE A 232 3.75 -5.95 -34.44
CA PHE A 232 3.81 -5.74 -32.98
C PHE A 232 5.24 -5.94 -32.47
N VAL A 233 5.74 -4.98 -31.69
CA VAL A 233 7.18 -4.93 -31.29
C VAL A 233 7.40 -4.96 -29.77
N ARG A 234 6.34 -5.21 -28.99
CA ARG A 234 6.34 -5.39 -27.53
C ARG A 234 5.93 -6.83 -27.17
N SER A 235 6.54 -7.40 -26.14
CA SER A 235 6.24 -8.75 -25.64
C SER A 235 4.85 -8.92 -25.01
N ASN A 236 4.12 -7.82 -24.76
CA ASN A 236 2.82 -7.80 -24.11
C ASN A 236 1.68 -7.27 -25.02
N GLY A 237 1.80 -7.46 -26.34
CA GLY A 237 0.69 -7.24 -27.27
C GLY A 237 -0.29 -8.42 -27.25
N LYS A 238 -1.60 -8.16 -27.13
CA LYS A 238 -2.65 -9.21 -27.03
C LYS A 238 -2.52 -10.32 -28.07
N LEU A 239 -2.33 -9.96 -29.34
CA LEU A 239 -2.22 -10.89 -30.47
C LEU A 239 -0.95 -11.79 -30.46
N LEU A 240 -0.04 -11.62 -29.50
CA LEU A 240 1.04 -12.57 -29.21
C LEU A 240 0.63 -13.63 -28.16
N GLN A 241 -0.46 -13.41 -27.43
CA GLN A 241 -0.98 -14.26 -26.35
C GLN A 241 -2.12 -15.18 -26.86
N ASP A 242 -2.85 -14.74 -27.88
CA ASP A 242 -4.01 -15.46 -28.43
C ASP A 242 -3.65 -16.73 -29.25
N HIS A 243 -2.37 -17.07 -29.40
CA HIS A 243 -1.89 -18.07 -30.39
C HIS A 243 -1.37 -19.40 -29.81
N GLU A 244 -1.40 -19.61 -28.50
CA GLU A 244 -0.90 -20.85 -27.85
C GLU A 244 -1.95 -21.99 -27.75
N SER A 245 -3.14 -21.82 -28.34
CA SER A 245 -4.18 -22.86 -28.37
C SER A 245 -4.06 -23.80 -29.58
N GLN A 246 -3.89 -25.10 -29.32
CA GLN A 246 -3.94 -26.17 -30.33
C GLN A 246 -5.34 -26.30 -30.99
N PRO A 247 -5.44 -26.86 -32.23
CA PRO A 247 -6.67 -26.84 -33.02
C PRO A 247 -7.79 -27.70 -32.42
N LYS A 248 -9.03 -27.18 -32.47
CA LYS A 248 -10.23 -27.92 -32.09
C LYS A 248 -10.68 -28.85 -33.22
N VAL A 249 -10.86 -30.13 -32.91
CA VAL A 249 -11.61 -31.06 -33.76
C VAL A 249 -13.09 -30.65 -33.76
N VAL A 250 -13.72 -30.62 -34.94
CA VAL A 250 -15.16 -30.39 -35.11
C VAL A 250 -15.84 -31.74 -35.28
N GLN A 251 -16.95 -31.98 -34.57
CA GLN A 251 -17.88 -33.08 -34.83
C GLN A 251 -19.27 -32.54 -35.17
N PRO A 252 -20.11 -33.27 -35.94
CA PRO A 252 -21.38 -32.74 -36.45
C PRO A 252 -22.48 -32.69 -35.39
N ALA A 253 -23.47 -31.83 -35.60
CA ALA A 253 -24.65 -31.74 -34.74
C ALA A 253 -25.65 -32.86 -35.02
N VAL A 254 -26.29 -33.37 -33.96
CA VAL A 254 -27.46 -34.27 -34.03
C VAL A 254 -28.71 -33.45 -33.68
N ALA A 255 -29.79 -33.65 -34.43
CA ALA A 255 -31.05 -32.92 -34.23
C ALA A 255 -31.85 -33.46 -33.04
N VAL A 256 -32.54 -32.57 -32.33
CA VAL A 256 -33.41 -32.90 -31.18
C VAL A 256 -34.85 -32.49 -31.49
N GLN A 257 -35.81 -33.39 -31.23
CA GLN A 257 -37.25 -33.12 -31.38
C GLN A 257 -37.85 -32.48 -30.11
N PRO A 258 -38.93 -31.68 -30.22
CA PRO A 258 -39.46 -30.90 -29.10
C PRO A 258 -40.28 -31.74 -28.10
N PRO A 259 -40.15 -31.50 -26.78
CA PRO A 259 -40.98 -32.14 -25.76
C PRO A 259 -42.31 -31.38 -25.51
N PRO A 260 -43.34 -32.05 -24.96
CA PRO A 260 -44.62 -31.44 -24.56
C PRO A 260 -44.55 -30.71 -23.21
N VAL A 261 -45.59 -29.93 -22.90
CA VAL A 261 -45.71 -28.98 -21.78
C VAL A 261 -47.19 -28.86 -21.37
N PRO A 262 -47.59 -28.58 -20.10
CA PRO A 262 -46.89 -28.72 -18.82
C PRO A 262 -47.60 -29.69 -17.83
N ASP A 263 -46.95 -30.02 -16.71
CA ASP A 263 -47.61 -30.51 -15.49
C ASP A 263 -46.77 -30.15 -14.24
N GLY A 264 -46.41 -28.85 -14.16
CA GLY A 264 -45.27 -28.37 -13.37
C GLY A 264 -45.58 -27.82 -11.97
N GLU A 265 -46.69 -27.10 -11.81
CA GLU A 265 -46.93 -26.26 -10.62
C GLU A 265 -47.06 -27.07 -9.32
N ALA A 266 -47.81 -28.18 -9.34
CA ALA A 266 -47.98 -29.03 -8.17
C ALA A 266 -46.66 -29.65 -7.67
N LYS A 267 -45.77 -30.05 -8.60
CA LYS A 267 -44.44 -30.60 -8.28
C LYS A 267 -43.48 -29.49 -7.83
N PHE A 268 -43.57 -28.30 -8.42
CA PHE A 268 -42.82 -27.12 -8.01
C PHE A 268 -43.16 -26.70 -6.57
N VAL A 269 -44.44 -26.56 -6.22
CA VAL A 269 -44.86 -26.20 -4.85
C VAL A 269 -44.38 -27.22 -3.83
N GLN A 270 -44.43 -28.52 -4.14
CA GLN A 270 -43.92 -29.57 -3.25
C GLN A 270 -42.38 -29.52 -3.10
N GLY A 271 -41.65 -29.18 -4.16
CA GLY A 271 -40.19 -28.99 -4.12
C GLY A 271 -39.77 -27.76 -3.32
N LEU A 272 -40.42 -26.61 -3.58
CA LEU A 272 -40.17 -25.37 -2.85
C LEU A 272 -40.56 -25.49 -1.37
N MET A 273 -41.69 -26.14 -1.04
CA MET A 273 -42.05 -26.41 0.36
C MET A 273 -41.06 -27.33 1.06
N LYS A 274 -40.49 -28.34 0.38
CA LYS A 274 -39.41 -29.17 0.98
C LYS A 274 -38.15 -28.35 1.26
N PHE A 275 -37.77 -27.44 0.37
CA PHE A 275 -36.64 -26.52 0.59
C PHE A 275 -36.92 -25.52 1.73
N LEU A 276 -38.09 -24.88 1.74
CA LEU A 276 -38.48 -23.91 2.78
C LEU A 276 -38.70 -24.57 4.15
N THR A 277 -39.20 -25.80 4.21
CA THR A 277 -39.30 -26.56 5.48
C THR A 277 -37.91 -26.95 5.99
N ALA A 278 -37.00 -27.37 5.10
CA ALA A 278 -35.61 -27.61 5.48
C ALA A 278 -34.92 -26.33 5.97
N ALA A 279 -35.20 -25.17 5.37
CA ALA A 279 -34.67 -23.88 5.78
C ALA A 279 -35.27 -23.39 7.12
N ASN A 280 -36.58 -23.50 7.34
CA ASN A 280 -37.22 -23.13 8.60
C ASN A 280 -36.78 -24.03 9.77
N ASN A 281 -36.47 -25.31 9.50
CA ASN A 281 -35.88 -26.20 10.51
C ASN A 281 -34.46 -25.77 10.95
N ILE A 282 -33.78 -24.88 10.23
CA ILE A 282 -32.52 -24.26 10.67
C ILE A 282 -32.78 -23.11 11.66
N VAL A 283 -33.88 -22.37 11.49
CA VAL A 283 -34.25 -21.23 12.37
C VAL A 283 -34.63 -21.70 13.78
N ASN A 284 -35.26 -22.86 13.91
CA ASN A 284 -35.68 -23.41 15.21
C ASN A 284 -34.53 -24.01 16.05
N HIS A 285 -33.28 -23.94 15.58
CA HIS A 285 -32.08 -24.37 16.32
C HIS A 285 -30.98 -23.30 16.41
N THR A 286 -31.34 -22.01 16.33
CA THR A 286 -30.41 -20.89 16.57
C THR A 286 -30.56 -20.25 17.96
N GLU A 287 -30.58 -21.07 19.02
CA GLU A 287 -30.17 -20.66 20.38
C GLU A 287 -28.92 -21.45 20.82
N PRO A 288 -27.74 -20.83 20.95
CA PRO A 288 -26.52 -21.50 21.41
C PRO A 288 -26.47 -21.56 22.95
N THR A 289 -27.47 -22.19 23.57
CA THR A 289 -27.54 -22.38 25.04
C THR A 289 -26.59 -23.50 25.48
N VAL A 290 -25.28 -23.20 25.49
CA VAL A 290 -24.23 -24.12 25.98
C VAL A 290 -24.22 -24.13 27.52
N GLN A 291 -25.24 -24.74 28.11
CA GLN A 291 -25.22 -25.10 29.53
C GLN A 291 -24.26 -26.27 29.76
N PHE A 292 -23.34 -26.12 30.71
CA PHE A 292 -22.46 -27.20 31.15
C PHE A 292 -23.27 -28.26 31.91
N LEU A 293 -23.65 -29.33 31.21
CA LEU A 293 -24.28 -30.50 31.83
C LEU A 293 -23.26 -31.30 32.65
N THR A 294 -23.17 -30.97 33.93
CA THR A 294 -22.84 -31.96 34.96
C THR A 294 -23.94 -33.03 34.98
N LYS A 295 -23.56 -34.31 35.05
CA LYS A 295 -24.52 -35.44 35.04
C LYS A 295 -25.39 -35.42 36.29
N PRO A 296 -26.65 -35.88 36.17
CA PRO A 296 -26.92 -37.21 36.70
C PRO A 296 -27.75 -38.11 35.76
N THR A 297 -27.86 -39.39 36.12
CA THR A 297 -28.66 -40.40 35.40
C THR A 297 -29.88 -40.81 36.23
N ALA A 298 -31.02 -40.99 35.56
CA ALA A 298 -32.20 -41.67 36.09
C ALA A 298 -32.92 -42.40 34.94
N ALA A 299 -33.62 -43.49 35.22
CA ALA A 299 -34.09 -44.45 34.20
C ALA A 299 -35.60 -44.38 33.93
N SER A 300 -36.03 -44.97 32.82
CA SER A 300 -37.40 -45.43 32.60
C SER A 300 -37.42 -46.95 32.31
N SER A 301 -38.56 -47.59 32.53
CA SER A 301 -38.66 -49.04 32.76
C SER A 301 -38.88 -49.89 31.51
N SER A 302 -38.29 -51.08 31.49
CA SER A 302 -38.91 -52.27 30.91
C SER A 302 -38.63 -53.50 31.81
N LYS A 303 -39.45 -54.56 31.69
CA LYS A 303 -39.44 -55.72 32.61
C LYS A 303 -38.64 -56.89 32.04
N GLN A 304 -37.81 -57.53 32.87
CA GLN A 304 -37.85 -58.98 33.14
C GLN A 304 -36.91 -59.37 34.30
N GLU A 305 -37.14 -60.55 34.87
CA GLU A 305 -36.57 -61.06 36.14
C GLU A 305 -35.48 -62.16 35.88
N PRO A 306 -34.91 -62.86 36.87
CA PRO A 306 -34.04 -62.33 37.94
C PRO A 306 -32.78 -63.22 38.21
N VAL A 307 -31.69 -62.66 38.78
CA VAL A 307 -30.73 -63.41 39.63
C VAL A 307 -30.15 -62.52 40.77
N GLN A 308 -29.99 -63.15 41.94
CA GLN A 308 -29.36 -62.74 43.21
C GLN A 308 -28.06 -61.88 43.08
N ALA A 309 -27.89 -60.74 43.79
CA ALA A 309 -27.44 -60.55 45.20
C ALA A 309 -25.90 -60.29 45.33
N ALA A 310 -25.31 -59.56 46.29
CA ALA A 310 -25.81 -58.83 47.48
C ALA A 310 -24.85 -57.67 47.92
N GLY A 311 -25.37 -56.68 48.68
CA GLY A 311 -24.62 -55.81 49.61
C GLY A 311 -23.80 -54.61 49.05
N GLU A 312 -23.47 -53.55 49.81
CA GLU A 312 -23.98 -53.04 51.11
C GLU A 312 -23.63 -51.53 51.33
N GLN A 313 -24.54 -50.77 51.98
CA GLN A 313 -24.37 -49.60 52.91
C GLN A 313 -23.41 -48.38 52.61
N SER A 314 -23.63 -47.14 53.09
CA SER A 314 -24.84 -46.35 53.50
C SER A 314 -24.50 -44.84 53.80
N LYS A 315 -25.50 -43.92 53.73
CA LYS A 315 -25.60 -42.53 54.32
C LYS A 315 -24.61 -41.46 53.77
N GLY A 316 -24.85 -40.13 53.71
CA GLY A 316 -25.95 -39.17 54.02
C GLY A 316 -25.40 -37.70 53.89
N CYS A 317 -26.11 -36.54 53.92
CA CYS A 317 -27.53 -36.18 54.00
C CYS A 317 -27.81 -34.74 53.42
N LEU A 318 -28.54 -33.83 54.11
CA LEU A 318 -29.03 -32.45 53.74
C LEU A 318 -29.04 -31.52 55.01
N PRO A 319 -29.44 -30.21 55.09
CA PRO A 319 -30.19 -29.23 54.22
C PRO A 319 -29.34 -28.02 53.69
N LEU A 320 -29.78 -26.92 53.03
CA LEU A 320 -31.06 -26.19 52.70
C LEU A 320 -31.46 -24.96 53.60
N GLU A 321 -32.25 -24.01 53.02
CA GLU A 321 -32.90 -22.75 53.58
C GLU A 321 -32.02 -21.48 53.81
N ASN A 322 -32.48 -20.19 53.77
CA ASN A 322 -33.73 -19.50 53.33
C ASN A 322 -33.51 -17.94 53.12
N GLY A 323 -34.44 -17.19 52.49
CA GLY A 323 -34.77 -15.78 52.90
C GLY A 323 -34.49 -14.51 52.01
N GLU A 324 -35.53 -14.01 51.33
CA GLU A 324 -36.02 -12.58 51.22
C GLU A 324 -35.15 -11.38 50.68
N GLN A 325 -35.67 -10.15 50.82
CA GLN A 325 -35.51 -8.97 49.92
C GLN A 325 -34.89 -7.70 50.58
N SER A 326 -34.33 -6.76 49.79
CA SER A 326 -34.42 -5.28 49.97
C SER A 326 -33.55 -4.49 48.94
N GLU A 327 -33.57 -3.15 48.98
CA GLU A 327 -33.15 -2.23 47.90
C GLU A 327 -31.78 -1.52 48.10
N SER A 328 -31.38 -0.74 47.08
CA SER A 328 -30.35 0.32 47.06
C SER A 328 -28.88 -0.08 46.74
N PRO A 329 -28.03 0.86 46.23
CA PRO A 329 -27.08 0.51 45.16
C PRO A 329 -25.59 0.41 45.56
N PRO A 330 -24.79 -0.42 44.84
CA PRO A 330 -23.34 -0.44 44.98
C PRO A 330 -22.64 0.65 44.14
N SER A 331 -21.90 1.51 44.83
CA SER A 331 -20.94 2.44 44.23
C SER A 331 -19.68 1.73 43.71
N GLY A 332 -19.05 2.29 42.66
CA GLY A 332 -17.62 2.13 42.40
C GLY A 332 -17.17 0.85 41.69
N ALA A 333 -17.16 0.88 40.36
CA ALA A 333 -16.39 -0.08 39.56
C ALA A 333 -14.90 0.07 39.87
N LYS A 334 -14.33 -0.88 40.64
CA LYS A 334 -12.90 -0.92 40.94
C LYS A 334 -12.10 -1.18 39.67
N ALA A 335 -10.90 -0.58 39.60
CA ALA A 335 -9.90 -0.93 38.59
C ALA A 335 -9.57 -2.43 38.65
N PRO A 336 -9.17 -3.06 37.52
CA PRO A 336 -8.81 -4.48 37.50
C PRO A 336 -7.69 -4.75 38.51
N GLN A 337 -7.98 -5.55 39.53
CA GLN A 337 -7.02 -5.87 40.57
C GLN A 337 -5.95 -6.80 40.01
N SER A 338 -4.68 -6.54 40.34
CA SER A 338 -3.59 -7.46 40.07
C SER A 338 -3.81 -8.78 40.80
N SER A 339 -3.53 -9.89 40.12
CA SER A 339 -3.45 -11.20 40.76
C SER A 339 -2.35 -11.18 41.84
N PRO A 340 -2.52 -11.89 42.97
CA PRO A 340 -1.66 -11.71 44.13
C PRO A 340 -0.22 -12.15 43.85
N ALA A 341 0.74 -11.26 44.16
CA ALA A 341 2.16 -11.57 44.11
C ALA A 341 2.56 -12.53 45.24
N LEU A 342 3.64 -13.28 45.02
CA LEU A 342 4.34 -14.01 46.09
C LEU A 342 4.75 -13.03 47.20
N PRO A 343 4.49 -13.32 48.49
CA PRO A 343 4.72 -12.38 49.57
C PRO A 343 6.22 -12.19 49.83
N GLY A 344 6.76 -11.01 49.56
CA GLY A 344 8.09 -10.63 50.03
C GLY A 344 8.80 -9.49 49.27
N GLN A 345 8.56 -9.31 47.97
CA GLN A 345 9.26 -8.28 47.18
C GLN A 345 8.36 -7.06 46.89
N LYS A 346 8.81 -5.88 47.35
CA LYS A 346 8.23 -4.58 46.94
C LYS A 346 8.51 -4.38 45.45
N GLN A 347 7.46 -4.42 44.62
CA GLN A 347 7.55 -4.17 43.19
C GLN A 347 8.04 -2.73 42.93
N LYS A 348 9.08 -2.58 42.10
CA LYS A 348 9.65 -1.26 41.75
C LYS A 348 8.63 -0.43 40.95
N THR A 349 8.53 0.84 41.31
CA THR A 349 7.74 1.87 40.62
C THR A 349 8.42 2.34 39.34
N LEU A 350 7.67 2.94 38.41
CA LEU A 350 8.24 3.60 37.24
C LEU A 350 9.34 4.63 37.60
N GLU A 351 9.21 5.35 38.71
CA GLU A 351 10.19 6.35 39.14
C GLU A 351 11.51 5.74 39.62
N GLU A 352 11.45 4.65 40.41
CA GLU A 352 12.65 3.90 40.82
C GLU A 352 13.40 3.36 39.59
N PHE A 353 12.68 2.85 38.58
CA PHE A 353 13.28 2.43 37.30
C PHE A 353 13.87 3.59 36.49
N GLU A 354 13.19 4.75 36.41
CA GLU A 354 13.70 5.94 35.72
C GLU A 354 14.99 6.47 36.36
N ALA A 355 15.06 6.44 37.70
CA ALA A 355 16.24 6.84 38.46
C ALA A 355 17.41 5.88 38.21
N GLU A 356 17.18 4.56 38.21
CA GLU A 356 18.20 3.56 37.88
C GLU A 356 18.76 3.75 36.46
N ASN A 357 17.89 3.98 35.47
CA ASN A 357 18.31 4.28 34.09
C ASN A 357 19.10 5.58 33.97
N LEU A 358 18.71 6.63 34.72
CA LEU A 358 19.43 7.89 34.73
C LEU A 358 20.83 7.74 35.35
N ALA A 359 20.95 6.99 36.45
CA ALA A 359 22.22 6.70 37.11
C ALA A 359 23.16 5.89 36.18
N LEU A 360 22.63 4.88 35.48
CA LEU A 360 23.41 4.09 34.51
C LEU A 360 23.86 4.92 33.31
N LEU A 361 23.01 5.83 32.79
CA LEU A 361 23.40 6.77 31.74
C LEU A 361 24.52 7.73 32.18
N GLN A 362 24.47 8.21 33.43
CA GLN A 362 25.49 9.09 34.00
C GLN A 362 26.80 8.35 34.23
N ALA A 363 26.76 7.18 34.89
CA ALA A 363 27.93 6.31 35.09
C ALA A 363 28.61 5.94 33.76
N ARG A 364 27.84 5.77 32.68
CA ARG A 364 28.37 5.53 31.33
C ARG A 364 29.04 6.77 30.71
N GLU A 365 28.46 7.95 30.85
CA GLU A 365 29.09 9.20 30.38
C GLU A 365 30.37 9.49 31.18
N ASP A 366 30.40 9.18 32.48
CA ASP A 366 31.58 9.32 33.33
C ASP A 366 32.65 8.25 33.06
N GLY A 367 32.26 7.00 32.79
CA GLY A 367 33.17 5.96 32.29
C GLY A 367 33.84 6.35 30.96
N LYS A 368 33.11 7.03 30.06
CA LYS A 368 33.68 7.59 28.83
C LYS A 368 34.64 8.76 29.10
N LYS A 369 34.38 9.60 30.11
CA LYS A 369 35.33 10.65 30.57
C LYS A 369 36.59 10.03 31.20
N ALA A 370 36.45 8.95 31.98
CA ALA A 370 37.56 8.22 32.59
C ALA A 370 38.45 7.53 31.54
N ALA A 371 37.84 6.85 30.55
CA ALA A 371 38.56 6.27 29.42
C ALA A 371 39.26 7.34 28.55
N SER A 372 38.74 8.57 28.52
CA SER A 372 39.37 9.71 27.84
C SER A 372 40.54 10.31 28.63
N THR A 373 40.47 10.33 29.96
CA THR A 373 41.52 10.93 30.81
C THR A 373 42.73 10.01 30.98
N ASN A 374 42.56 8.69 30.96
CA ASN A 374 43.67 7.72 30.97
C ASN A 374 44.53 7.68 29.69
N LYS A 375 44.35 8.64 28.75
CA LYS A 375 45.05 8.64 27.44
C LYS A 375 46.07 9.77 27.22
N VAL A 376 46.40 10.55 28.25
CA VAL A 376 47.43 11.61 28.18
C VAL A 376 48.48 11.42 29.28
N GLY A 377 49.66 10.90 28.92
CA GLY A 377 50.60 10.35 29.91
C GLY A 377 52.10 10.35 29.56
N LYS A 378 52.57 11.13 28.57
CA LYS A 378 54.01 11.45 28.44
C LYS A 378 54.30 12.71 27.61
N ASP A 379 55.11 13.60 28.22
CA ASP A 379 55.94 14.68 27.65
C ASP A 379 55.29 15.77 26.74
N LYS A 380 55.16 17.03 27.22
CA LYS A 380 56.12 18.18 27.12
C LYS A 380 56.14 18.84 25.73
N LYS A 381 56.06 20.17 25.52
CA LYS A 381 56.08 21.40 26.37
C LYS A 381 55.08 22.46 25.82
N GLY A 382 54.80 23.53 26.58
CA GLY A 382 53.94 24.67 26.16
C GLY A 382 54.66 25.74 25.29
N PRO A 383 54.08 26.94 25.04
CA PRO A 383 53.26 27.73 25.97
C PRO A 383 51.78 27.98 25.56
N LYS A 384 51.06 28.78 26.36
CA LYS A 384 49.60 29.00 26.33
C LYS A 384 49.14 30.07 25.31
N ALA A 385 48.03 29.82 24.61
CA ALA A 385 47.11 30.87 24.14
C ALA A 385 45.64 30.37 24.08
N LYS A 386 44.76 31.19 24.65
CA LYS A 386 43.28 31.13 24.79
C LYS A 386 42.46 30.12 23.95
N THR A 387 41.60 29.39 24.65
CA THR A 387 40.37 28.76 24.13
C THR A 387 39.27 29.80 23.85
N GLU A 388 38.48 29.58 22.80
CA GLU A 388 37.06 29.97 22.73
C GLU A 388 36.24 28.81 22.11
N ASP A 389 34.98 28.67 22.54
CA ASP A 389 34.17 27.47 22.27
C ASP A 389 33.55 27.42 20.85
N PRO A 390 33.40 26.22 20.25
CA PRO A 390 32.48 26.00 19.14
C PRO A 390 31.01 26.09 19.63
N LYS A 391 30.48 27.32 19.67
CA LYS A 391 29.07 27.60 19.99
C LYS A 391 28.11 26.84 19.05
N ALA A 392 26.98 26.42 19.61
CA ALA A 392 25.89 25.79 18.86
C ALA A 392 25.35 26.69 17.72
N LEU A 393 25.19 26.14 16.52
CA LEU A 393 24.49 26.82 15.43
C LEU A 393 22.97 26.73 15.61
N LYS A 394 22.40 27.77 16.21
CA LYS A 394 20.97 28.10 16.05
C LYS A 394 20.72 28.62 14.63
N SER A 395 19.50 28.46 14.14
CA SER A 395 19.03 29.09 12.90
C SER A 395 19.08 30.63 12.98
N GLY A 396 19.70 31.28 11.99
CA GLY A 396 19.64 32.74 11.85
C GLY A 396 18.34 33.22 11.19
N LYS A 397 17.66 34.20 11.81
CA LYS A 397 16.67 35.06 11.11
C LYS A 397 17.42 36.26 10.50
N PRO A 398 17.08 36.71 9.28
CA PRO A 398 17.57 37.99 8.77
C PRO A 398 16.79 39.16 9.42
N GLN A 399 17.49 40.23 9.78
CA GLN A 399 16.90 41.53 10.12
C GLN A 399 17.78 42.67 9.59
N ALA A 400 17.20 43.86 9.34
CA ALA A 400 17.74 44.81 8.38
C ALA A 400 18.17 46.17 8.95
N LYS A 401 19.32 46.65 8.46
CA LYS A 401 19.80 48.06 8.34
C LYS A 401 20.74 48.10 7.12
N GLY A 402 20.89 49.14 6.32
CA GLY A 402 20.17 50.42 6.19
C GLY A 402 20.60 51.11 4.88
N LYS A 403 19.82 52.06 4.35
CA LYS A 403 20.15 52.78 3.10
C LYS A 403 21.28 53.80 3.29
N PRO A 404 22.02 54.15 2.23
CA PRO A 404 21.74 55.46 1.59
C PRO A 404 21.18 55.31 0.16
N SER A 405 20.84 56.44 -0.47
CA SER A 405 20.08 56.47 -1.72
C SER A 405 20.70 57.33 -2.81
N SER A 406 20.61 56.87 -4.06
CA SER A 406 20.47 57.75 -5.22
C SER A 406 19.40 57.19 -6.17
N LYS A 407 18.76 58.07 -6.95
CA LYS A 407 17.71 57.71 -7.93
C LYS A 407 18.33 57.73 -9.33
N GLN A 408 18.05 56.74 -10.19
CA GLN A 408 17.69 57.04 -11.58
C GLN A 408 17.06 55.88 -12.38
N LYS A 409 15.98 56.24 -13.08
CA LYS A 409 15.49 55.78 -14.39
C LYS A 409 15.67 54.30 -14.78
N VAL A 410 14.54 53.59 -14.76
CA VAL A 410 14.26 52.43 -15.62
C VAL A 410 14.54 52.78 -17.09
N PHE A 411 15.38 51.99 -17.76
CA PHE A 411 15.46 51.96 -19.22
C PHE A 411 14.69 50.76 -19.76
N LYS A 412 13.87 51.01 -20.80
CA LYS A 412 13.07 50.00 -21.48
C LYS A 412 14.00 49.06 -22.27
N ARG A 413 13.60 47.78 -22.45
CA ARG A 413 14.19 46.93 -23.48
C ARG A 413 14.09 47.64 -24.84
N PRO A 414 15.12 47.60 -25.70
CA PRO A 414 15.10 48.30 -26.98
C PRO A 414 13.99 47.77 -27.87
N ALA A 415 13.14 48.67 -28.37
CA ALA A 415 12.21 48.32 -29.43
C ALA A 415 13.02 48.19 -30.73
N ALA A 416 12.90 47.03 -31.39
CA ALA A 416 13.32 46.94 -32.79
C ALA A 416 12.48 47.93 -33.61
N LYS A 417 13.12 48.70 -34.49
CA LYS A 417 12.41 49.68 -35.33
C LYS A 417 11.27 49.00 -36.08
N ALA A 418 10.08 49.60 -36.01
CA ALA A 418 9.01 49.27 -36.93
C ALA A 418 9.48 49.66 -38.34
N LEU A 419 9.76 48.66 -39.17
CA LEU A 419 9.80 48.86 -40.62
C LEU A 419 8.38 49.22 -41.06
N ALA A 420 8.20 50.40 -41.63
CA ALA A 420 6.95 50.74 -42.30
C ALA A 420 6.67 49.67 -43.37
N ARG A 421 5.49 49.05 -43.31
CA ARG A 421 5.02 48.08 -44.29
C ARG A 421 3.71 48.58 -44.90
N PRO A 422 3.43 48.28 -46.18
CA PRO A 422 2.29 48.86 -46.86
C PRO A 422 0.98 48.41 -46.23
N ASP A 423 0.01 49.31 -46.19
CA ASP A 423 -1.37 48.95 -45.87
C ASP A 423 -1.91 48.05 -47.00
N ARG A 424 -2.36 46.85 -46.64
CA ARG A 424 -2.97 45.85 -47.52
C ARG A 424 -4.00 45.06 -46.71
N GLY A 425 -5.16 44.80 -47.32
CA GLY A 425 -6.36 44.30 -46.66
C GLY A 425 -6.22 42.94 -45.96
N ALA A 426 -7.25 42.60 -45.18
CA ALA A 426 -7.29 41.39 -44.36
C ALA A 426 -7.11 40.10 -45.18
N PHE A 427 -6.34 39.16 -44.63
CA PHE A 427 -6.07 37.87 -45.26
C PHE A 427 -7.04 36.82 -44.71
N GLU A 428 -8.03 36.40 -45.51
CA GLU A 428 -9.11 35.49 -45.08
C GLU A 428 -8.72 33.99 -45.09
N GLY A 429 -7.43 33.66 -45.23
CA GLY A 429 -6.94 32.29 -45.25
C GLY A 429 -6.74 31.67 -43.85
N MET A 430 -7.29 30.46 -43.64
CA MET A 430 -7.07 29.69 -42.40
C MET A 430 -5.59 29.28 -42.24
N GLY A 431 -4.91 29.86 -41.24
CA GLY A 431 -3.49 29.66 -40.99
C GLY A 431 -3.09 28.25 -40.56
N CYS A 432 -1.86 27.83 -40.89
CA CYS A 432 -1.36 26.48 -40.64
C CYS A 432 -1.17 26.13 -39.14
N LEU A 433 -1.05 24.84 -38.85
CA LEU A 433 -0.77 24.26 -37.52
C LEU A 433 0.41 24.89 -36.77
N ARG A 434 1.38 25.48 -37.48
CA ARG A 434 2.57 26.12 -36.91
C ARG A 434 2.34 27.57 -36.46
N CYS A 435 1.39 28.29 -37.08
CA CYS A 435 1.03 29.66 -36.71
C CYS A 435 -0.31 29.77 -35.97
N ARG A 436 -1.10 28.68 -35.92
CA ARG A 436 -2.38 28.56 -35.19
C ARG A 436 -3.40 29.68 -35.51
N GLY A 437 -3.47 30.11 -36.77
CA GLY A 437 -4.42 31.15 -37.19
C GLY A 437 -4.06 32.58 -36.78
N SER A 438 -2.77 32.90 -36.63
CA SER A 438 -2.28 34.29 -36.56
C SER A 438 -2.90 35.15 -37.68
N ARG A 439 -3.46 36.32 -37.33
CA ARG A 439 -4.11 37.27 -38.27
C ARG A 439 -3.21 37.76 -39.42
N PHE A 440 -1.90 37.58 -39.31
CA PHE A 440 -0.91 37.97 -40.33
C PHE A 440 -0.17 36.76 -40.92
N GLY A 441 -0.68 35.55 -40.68
CA GLY A 441 -0.09 34.29 -41.14
C GLY A 441 1.29 34.00 -40.54
N CYS A 442 2.08 33.26 -41.32
CA CYS A 442 3.53 33.06 -41.18
C CYS A 442 4.09 32.84 -42.61
N PRO A 443 5.41 32.79 -42.85
CA PRO A 443 5.96 32.69 -44.21
C PRO A 443 5.31 31.60 -45.09
N THR A 444 5.12 30.39 -44.56
CA THR A 444 4.48 29.27 -45.26
C THR A 444 2.96 29.41 -45.48
N CYS A 445 2.32 30.43 -44.90
CA CYS A 445 0.94 30.81 -45.21
C CYS A 445 0.86 32.02 -46.17
N LEU A 446 2.01 32.54 -46.59
CA LEU A 446 2.16 33.68 -47.51
C LEU A 446 2.86 33.25 -48.82
N GLU A 447 3.13 31.95 -48.98
CA GLU A 447 3.52 31.33 -50.25
C GLU A 447 2.24 31.15 -51.09
N GLU A 448 2.23 31.63 -52.35
CA GLU A 448 1.04 31.60 -53.22
C GLU A 448 0.54 30.18 -53.56
N SER A 449 1.39 29.18 -53.35
CA SER A 449 1.07 27.75 -53.46
C SER A 449 0.34 27.16 -52.23
N PHE A 450 0.14 27.93 -51.16
CA PHE A 450 -0.47 27.44 -49.92
C PHE A 450 -2.01 27.33 -50.02
N GLY A 451 -2.48 26.28 -50.71
CA GLY A 451 -3.88 25.84 -50.69
C GLY A 451 -4.30 25.37 -49.29
N GLY A 452 -4.63 26.33 -48.41
CA GLY A 452 -4.78 26.12 -46.98
C GLY A 452 -5.80 25.04 -46.60
N CYS A 453 -5.32 24.00 -45.89
CA CYS A 453 -6.07 22.86 -45.34
C CYS A 453 -7.33 22.49 -46.14
N ALA A 454 -7.13 21.96 -47.35
CA ALA A 454 -8.20 21.42 -48.20
C ALA A 454 -9.19 20.57 -47.38
N LYS A 455 -10.49 20.73 -47.66
CA LYS A 455 -11.55 19.91 -47.05
C LYS A 455 -11.18 18.44 -47.18
N LEU A 456 -11.05 17.75 -46.05
CA LEU A 456 -11.06 16.28 -46.05
C LEU A 456 -12.41 15.85 -46.65
N LEU A 457 -12.34 15.29 -47.85
CA LEU A 457 -13.49 14.73 -48.56
C LEU A 457 -14.18 13.71 -47.67
N CYS A 458 -15.51 13.62 -47.83
CA CYS A 458 -16.41 12.88 -46.94
C CYS A 458 -15.88 11.49 -46.57
N MET A 459 -15.31 11.36 -45.37
CA MET A 459 -15.27 10.07 -44.70
C MET A 459 -16.66 9.81 -44.14
N GLU A 460 -17.11 8.57 -44.26
CA GLU A 460 -18.41 8.09 -43.78
C GLU A 460 -18.61 8.35 -42.28
N GLU A 461 -19.88 8.37 -41.85
CA GLU A 461 -20.37 8.63 -40.48
C GLU A 461 -19.36 8.12 -39.43
N PRO A 462 -18.67 9.00 -38.67
CA PRO A 462 -17.46 8.61 -37.95
C PRO A 462 -17.79 7.52 -36.94
N THR A 463 -17.31 6.31 -37.23
CA THR A 463 -17.70 5.07 -36.55
C THR A 463 -17.74 5.27 -35.03
N LYS A 464 -18.72 4.67 -34.34
CA LYS A 464 -18.99 4.94 -32.91
C LYS A 464 -17.75 4.88 -31.99
N LYS A 465 -16.72 4.13 -32.37
CA LYS A 465 -15.41 4.04 -31.70
C LYS A 465 -14.53 5.29 -31.84
N ARG A 466 -14.60 6.02 -32.96
CA ARG A 466 -13.81 7.23 -33.24
C ARG A 466 -14.30 8.44 -32.43
N LYS A 467 -15.63 8.65 -32.36
CA LYS A 467 -16.27 9.69 -31.52
C LYS A 467 -15.74 9.66 -30.05
N ILE A 468 -15.52 8.47 -29.48
CA ILE A 468 -14.92 8.30 -28.14
C ILE A 468 -13.44 8.73 -28.10
N LEU A 469 -12.67 8.46 -29.14
CA LEU A 469 -11.27 8.86 -29.23
C LEU A 469 -11.13 10.39 -29.34
N ASP A 470 -12.00 11.02 -30.14
CA ASP A 470 -11.99 12.46 -30.39
C ASP A 470 -12.32 13.24 -29.11
N VAL A 471 -13.32 12.80 -28.34
CA VAL A 471 -13.62 13.34 -26.99
C VAL A 471 -12.41 13.22 -26.07
N ARG A 472 -11.69 12.08 -26.07
CA ARG A 472 -10.47 11.90 -25.25
C ARG A 472 -9.28 12.76 -25.67
N GLN A 473 -9.33 13.42 -26.82
CA GLN A 473 -8.30 14.36 -27.29
C GLN A 473 -8.70 15.82 -27.10
N SER A 474 -9.99 16.14 -26.97
CA SER A 474 -10.48 17.51 -26.75
C SER A 474 -10.57 17.92 -25.27
N VAL A 475 -10.74 16.96 -24.34
CA VAL A 475 -10.84 17.22 -22.89
C VAL A 475 -9.49 17.04 -22.15
N PRO A 476 -9.32 17.62 -20.95
CA PRO A 476 -8.20 17.31 -20.06
C PRO A 476 -8.09 15.81 -19.75
N PHE A 477 -6.88 15.34 -19.38
CA PHE A 477 -6.59 13.91 -19.24
C PHE A 477 -7.66 13.14 -18.42
N CYS A 478 -8.35 12.24 -19.11
CA CYS A 478 -9.33 11.32 -18.54
C CYS A 478 -8.93 9.86 -18.81
N SER A 479 -8.97 9.02 -17.77
CA SER A 479 -8.67 7.60 -17.91
C SER A 479 -9.76 6.89 -18.71
N GLN A 480 -9.45 5.73 -19.30
CA GLN A 480 -10.44 4.98 -20.08
C GLN A 480 -11.64 4.56 -19.20
N THR A 481 -11.37 4.10 -17.98
CA THR A 481 -12.38 3.75 -16.98
C THR A 481 -13.21 4.95 -16.54
N ALA A 482 -12.59 6.11 -16.32
CA ALA A 482 -13.31 7.31 -15.90
C ALA A 482 -14.22 7.84 -17.01
N LEU A 483 -13.77 7.89 -18.28
CA LEU A 483 -14.66 8.28 -19.37
C LEU A 483 -15.77 7.24 -19.58
N ALA A 484 -15.48 5.94 -19.49
CA ALA A 484 -16.50 4.91 -19.61
C ALA A 484 -17.58 5.05 -18.51
N ALA A 485 -17.19 5.34 -17.27
CA ALA A 485 -18.12 5.61 -16.18
C ALA A 485 -18.94 6.88 -16.39
N ILE A 486 -18.31 7.98 -16.85
CA ILE A 486 -18.99 9.25 -17.17
C ILE A 486 -20.00 9.04 -18.31
N CYS A 487 -19.61 8.37 -19.40
CA CYS A 487 -20.51 8.08 -20.52
C CYS A 487 -21.63 7.12 -20.14
N LYS A 488 -21.38 6.16 -19.24
CA LYS A 488 -22.42 5.27 -18.69
C LYS A 488 -23.43 6.08 -17.87
N ASN A 489 -22.96 6.88 -16.91
CA ASN A 489 -23.80 7.71 -16.06
C ASN A 489 -24.63 8.73 -16.86
N ILE A 490 -24.06 9.36 -17.91
CA ILE A 490 -24.80 10.25 -18.81
C ILE A 490 -25.84 9.49 -19.66
N ALA A 491 -25.59 8.23 -20.02
CA ALA A 491 -26.57 7.40 -20.73
C ALA A 491 -27.71 6.89 -19.82
N GLU A 492 -27.47 6.78 -18.51
CA GLU A 492 -28.46 6.31 -17.52
C GLU A 492 -29.28 7.45 -16.90
N HIS A 493 -28.71 8.65 -16.75
CA HIS A 493 -29.34 9.77 -16.03
C HIS A 493 -29.37 11.11 -16.82
N GLY A 494 -28.83 11.15 -18.04
CA GLY A 494 -28.71 12.38 -18.82
C GLY A 494 -27.47 13.23 -18.48
N LEU A 495 -27.34 14.37 -19.16
CA LEU A 495 -26.30 15.36 -18.85
C LEU A 495 -26.84 16.33 -17.78
N PRO A 496 -26.09 16.65 -16.71
CA PRO A 496 -26.52 17.64 -15.72
C PRO A 496 -26.72 19.05 -16.31
N ASP A 497 -27.83 19.70 -15.97
CA ASP A 497 -28.17 21.06 -16.44
C ASP A 497 -27.05 22.06 -16.13
N LYS A 498 -26.58 22.05 -14.87
CA LYS A 498 -25.38 22.77 -14.42
C LYS A 498 -24.16 21.85 -14.54
N HIS A 499 -23.19 22.26 -15.36
CA HIS A 499 -21.98 21.46 -15.60
C HIS A 499 -20.70 22.30 -15.80
N SER A 500 -20.73 23.61 -15.54
CA SER A 500 -19.51 24.43 -15.60
C SER A 500 -18.66 24.23 -14.33
N ARG A 501 -17.35 24.54 -14.44
CA ARG A 501 -16.45 24.53 -13.28
C ARG A 501 -16.90 25.46 -12.14
N ARG A 502 -17.61 26.55 -12.47
CA ARG A 502 -18.15 27.47 -11.45
C ARG A 502 -19.28 26.81 -10.68
N ASP A 503 -20.21 26.17 -11.39
CA ASP A 503 -21.37 25.52 -10.78
C ASP A 503 -20.91 24.36 -9.90
N ILE A 504 -20.01 23.51 -10.40
CA ILE A 504 -19.44 22.40 -9.63
C ILE A 504 -18.78 22.90 -8.32
N TRP A 505 -18.08 24.04 -8.36
CA TRP A 505 -17.52 24.65 -7.14
C TRP A 505 -18.63 25.22 -6.24
N GLN A 506 -19.60 25.94 -6.79
CA GLN A 506 -20.68 26.56 -6.03
C GLN A 506 -21.55 25.50 -5.32
N GLU A 507 -21.97 24.45 -6.01
CA GLU A 507 -22.68 23.29 -5.43
C GLU A 507 -21.84 22.59 -4.34
N THR A 508 -20.51 22.60 -4.46
CA THR A 508 -19.60 22.05 -3.44
C THR A 508 -19.56 22.92 -2.18
N GLU A 509 -19.48 24.24 -2.31
CA GLU A 509 -19.51 25.15 -1.17
C GLU A 509 -20.93 25.18 -0.55
N GLU A 510 -22.00 25.16 -1.35
CA GLU A 510 -23.40 25.10 -0.88
C GLU A 510 -23.69 23.80 -0.10
N LEU A 511 -23.13 22.66 -0.52
CA LEU A 511 -23.19 21.40 0.23
C LEU A 511 -22.44 21.49 1.57
N LEU A 512 -21.21 22.01 1.57
CA LEU A 512 -20.33 22.02 2.75
C LEU A 512 -20.61 23.16 3.73
N HIS A 513 -21.26 24.23 3.29
CA HIS A 513 -21.69 25.38 4.11
C HIS A 513 -23.21 25.41 4.36
N ASN A 514 -23.94 24.36 3.96
CA ASN A 514 -25.33 24.15 4.34
C ASN A 514 -25.54 24.35 5.86
N SER A 515 -26.65 24.96 6.29
CA SER A 515 -26.91 25.26 7.70
C SER A 515 -26.89 24.02 8.61
N SER A 516 -27.30 22.85 8.09
CA SER A 516 -27.22 21.58 8.81
C SER A 516 -25.77 21.13 9.11
N MET A 517 -24.84 21.39 8.18
CA MET A 517 -23.39 21.20 8.33
C MET A 517 -22.74 22.26 9.26
N GLN A 518 -23.54 23.10 9.93
CA GLN A 518 -23.05 24.10 10.88
C GLN A 518 -23.73 24.03 12.27
N LYS A 519 -24.52 22.98 12.55
CA LYS A 519 -25.32 22.83 13.79
C LYS A 519 -24.50 22.95 15.09
N TYR A 520 -23.24 22.51 15.08
CA TYR A 520 -22.30 22.60 16.20
C TYR A 520 -21.13 23.55 15.91
N GLY A 521 -21.38 24.61 15.14
CA GLY A 521 -20.36 25.52 14.59
C GLY A 521 -19.86 25.09 13.21
N SER A 522 -19.04 25.91 12.56
CA SER A 522 -18.63 25.71 11.17
C SER A 522 -17.97 24.33 10.91
N LEU A 523 -18.28 23.73 9.75
CA LEU A 523 -17.77 22.41 9.34
C LEU A 523 -16.24 22.31 9.33
N PHE A 524 -15.54 23.40 8.98
CA PHE A 524 -14.08 23.50 9.06
C PHE A 524 -13.69 24.48 10.16
N LEU A 525 -12.95 23.99 11.15
CA LEU A 525 -12.42 24.76 12.27
C LEU A 525 -10.95 25.11 12.03
N THR A 526 -10.50 26.20 12.63
CA THR A 526 -9.10 26.62 12.63
C THR A 526 -8.65 26.86 14.07
N ALA A 527 -7.60 26.14 14.49
CA ALA A 527 -6.88 26.41 15.73
C ALA A 527 -5.50 27.02 15.43
N GLU A 528 -4.97 27.82 16.35
CA GLU A 528 -3.63 28.39 16.24
C GLU A 528 -2.59 27.50 16.94
N ALA A 529 -1.55 27.09 16.21
CA ALA A 529 -0.51 26.20 16.68
C ALA A 529 0.84 26.93 16.78
N GLU A 530 1.36 27.06 18.00
CA GLU A 530 2.70 27.58 18.30
C GLU A 530 3.83 26.86 17.54
N THR A 531 4.73 27.64 16.93
CA THR A 531 5.84 27.15 16.10
C THR A 531 7.20 27.24 16.79
N VAL A 532 8.14 26.40 16.38
CA VAL A 532 9.53 26.36 16.90
C VAL A 532 10.28 27.68 16.67
N LYS A 533 9.93 28.42 15.60
CA LYS A 533 10.54 29.72 15.24
C LYS A 533 9.96 30.91 16.02
N GLY A 534 8.95 30.67 16.85
CA GLY A 534 8.14 31.68 17.55
C GLY A 534 7.07 32.29 16.62
N GLY A 535 5.86 32.44 17.16
CA GLY A 535 4.65 32.78 16.39
C GLY A 535 3.79 31.56 16.11
N GLN A 536 2.57 31.80 15.63
CA GLN A 536 1.52 30.78 15.48
C GLN A 536 1.22 30.45 14.02
N GLN A 537 0.72 29.24 13.79
CA GLN A 537 0.33 28.72 12.50
C GLN A 537 -1.07 28.10 12.55
N LYS A 538 -1.92 28.46 11.59
CA LYS A 538 -3.27 27.91 11.44
C LYS A 538 -3.25 26.40 11.13
N LEU A 539 -3.97 25.65 11.95
CA LEU A 539 -4.29 24.23 11.80
C LEU A 539 -5.76 24.11 11.41
N LEU A 540 -6.02 23.64 10.18
CA LEU A 540 -7.37 23.40 9.65
C LEU A 540 -7.78 21.94 9.90
N PHE A 541 -8.99 21.73 10.43
CA PHE A 541 -9.57 20.40 10.64
C PHE A 541 -11.10 20.45 10.57
N VAL A 542 -11.75 19.28 10.48
CA VAL A 542 -13.21 19.14 10.40
C VAL A 542 -13.84 19.09 11.79
N ASN A 543 -14.92 19.84 11.96
CA ASN A 543 -15.85 19.72 13.07
C ASN A 543 -16.67 18.43 12.92
N PHE A 544 -16.27 17.37 13.61
CA PHE A 544 -16.92 16.07 13.52
C PHE A 544 -18.40 16.11 13.94
N LEU A 545 -18.76 16.96 14.91
CA LEU A 545 -20.12 17.09 15.41
C LEU A 545 -21.05 17.69 14.35
N SER A 546 -20.59 18.74 13.68
CA SER A 546 -21.33 19.35 12.56
C SER A 546 -21.34 18.49 11.30
N LEU A 547 -20.28 17.71 11.03
CA LEU A 547 -20.29 16.71 9.96
C LEU A 547 -21.37 15.65 10.19
N LEU A 548 -21.41 15.03 11.38
CA LEU A 548 -22.44 14.05 11.73
C LEU A 548 -23.84 14.66 11.66
N ALA A 549 -24.01 15.88 12.19
CA ALA A 549 -25.30 16.58 12.16
C ALA A 549 -25.80 16.84 10.73
N GLY A 550 -24.95 17.35 9.84
CA GLY A 550 -25.35 17.67 8.46
C GLY A 550 -25.60 16.44 7.58
N VAL A 551 -24.75 15.41 7.69
CA VAL A 551 -24.96 14.16 6.92
C VAL A 551 -26.21 13.42 7.41
N PHE A 552 -26.48 13.42 8.72
CA PHE A 552 -27.71 12.83 9.27
C PHE A 552 -28.96 13.63 8.86
N HIS A 553 -28.90 14.97 8.93
CA HIS A 553 -30.05 15.85 8.66
C HIS A 553 -30.64 15.66 7.26
N ALA A 554 -29.81 15.32 6.27
CA ALA A 554 -30.23 15.08 4.90
C ALA A 554 -31.13 13.84 4.70
N ALA A 555 -31.31 12.98 5.72
CA ALA A 555 -32.15 11.78 5.69
C ALA A 555 -31.88 10.79 4.54
N GLY A 556 -30.69 10.84 3.93
CA GLY A 556 -30.21 9.83 2.98
C GLY A 556 -29.84 8.50 3.65
N PRO A 557 -29.19 7.57 2.91
CA PRO A 557 -28.87 6.22 3.39
C PRO A 557 -28.16 6.20 4.75
N PHE A 558 -27.18 7.07 5.00
CA PHE A 558 -26.53 7.20 6.32
C PHE A 558 -27.49 7.60 7.45
N GLY A 559 -28.46 8.48 7.20
CA GLY A 559 -29.40 8.96 8.21
C GLY A 559 -30.38 7.86 8.64
N MET A 560 -30.93 7.14 7.65
CA MET A 560 -31.80 5.97 7.88
C MET A 560 -31.03 4.84 8.57
N TRP A 561 -29.83 4.53 8.08
CA TRP A 561 -28.97 3.51 8.68
C TRP A 561 -28.55 3.86 10.11
N LEU A 562 -28.22 5.11 10.42
CA LEU A 562 -27.79 5.48 11.78
C LEU A 562 -28.95 5.43 12.80
N LEU A 563 -30.20 5.66 12.37
CA LEU A 563 -31.39 5.45 13.21
C LEU A 563 -31.54 3.97 13.61
N ASP A 564 -31.67 3.08 12.63
CA ASP A 564 -31.76 1.62 12.84
C ASP A 564 -30.53 1.05 13.58
N PHE A 565 -29.33 1.53 13.25
CA PHE A 565 -28.10 1.07 13.90
C PHE A 565 -28.01 1.53 15.36
N HIS A 566 -28.50 2.75 15.70
CA HIS A 566 -28.57 3.23 17.08
C HIS A 566 -29.68 2.54 17.87
N GLU A 567 -30.82 2.22 17.27
CA GLU A 567 -31.86 1.40 17.90
C GLU A 567 -31.32 0.01 18.28
N ARG A 568 -30.52 -0.62 17.41
CA ARG A 568 -29.89 -1.94 17.66
C ARG A 568 -28.60 -1.87 18.50
N HIS A 569 -28.00 -0.69 18.66
CA HIS A 569 -26.80 -0.46 19.46
C HIS A 569 -26.89 0.91 20.17
N PRO A 570 -27.78 1.08 21.16
CA PRO A 570 -28.05 2.39 21.75
C PRO A 570 -26.82 3.00 22.42
N SER A 571 -26.75 4.33 22.39
CA SER A 571 -25.86 5.11 23.25
C SER A 571 -26.65 5.95 24.24
N SER A 572 -26.21 5.91 25.50
CA SER A 572 -26.73 6.75 26.59
C SER A 572 -25.57 7.47 27.30
N TYR A 573 -25.87 8.26 28.31
CA TYR A 573 -24.85 8.90 29.15
C TYR A 573 -24.00 7.88 29.93
N GLU A 574 -24.63 6.79 30.36
CA GLU A 574 -24.05 5.67 31.10
C GLU A 574 -23.31 4.70 30.18
N SER A 575 -23.85 4.47 28.98
CA SER A 575 -23.29 3.61 27.93
C SER A 575 -23.01 4.40 26.63
N PRO A 576 -22.03 5.32 26.63
CA PRO A 576 -21.63 6.05 25.44
C PRO A 576 -20.85 5.15 24.47
N TRP A 577 -20.94 5.43 23.16
CA TRP A 577 -20.11 4.79 22.15
C TRP A 577 -18.62 5.15 22.31
N ASP A 578 -17.76 4.29 21.78
CA ASP A 578 -16.32 4.32 22.01
C ASP A 578 -15.59 4.78 20.76
N ALA A 579 -15.15 6.04 20.76
CA ALA A 579 -14.48 6.64 19.63
C ALA A 579 -13.03 6.15 19.51
N VAL A 580 -12.69 5.68 18.31
CA VAL A 580 -11.34 5.28 17.88
C VAL A 580 -10.76 6.39 17.02
N ILE A 581 -9.54 6.83 17.31
CA ILE A 581 -8.79 7.76 16.46
C ILE A 581 -7.48 7.13 15.99
N TYR A 582 -7.12 7.42 14.74
CA TYR A 582 -5.86 7.00 14.11
C TYR A 582 -5.15 8.21 13.50
N ALA A 583 -3.82 8.15 13.44
CA ALA A 583 -2.99 9.10 12.71
C ALA A 583 -1.84 8.36 11.99
N ASP A 584 -1.46 8.81 10.79
CA ASP A 584 -0.32 8.31 10.01
C ASP A 584 0.16 9.34 8.97
N GLU A 585 1.36 9.15 8.42
CA GLU A 585 2.10 10.09 7.59
C GLU A 585 2.25 9.63 6.12
N ILE A 586 1.26 9.96 5.30
CA ILE A 586 1.17 9.57 3.90
C ILE A 586 2.08 10.38 2.96
N HIS A 587 2.41 9.81 1.79
CA HIS A 587 3.03 10.55 0.67
C HIS A 587 2.07 10.61 -0.55
N PRO A 588 1.46 11.78 -0.83
CA PRO A 588 0.77 12.07 -2.08
C PRO A 588 1.75 12.28 -3.24
N GLY A 589 1.56 11.53 -4.34
CA GLY A 589 2.45 11.58 -5.52
C GLY A 589 3.57 10.53 -5.52
N ASN A 590 4.61 10.77 -6.33
CA ASN A 590 5.71 9.84 -6.53
C ASN A 590 6.64 9.80 -5.30
N GLN A 591 6.72 8.65 -4.63
CA GLN A 591 7.58 8.40 -3.46
C GLN A 591 9.08 8.65 -3.73
N LEU A 592 9.53 8.51 -4.97
CA LEU A 592 10.93 8.76 -5.38
C LEU A 592 11.20 10.24 -5.72
N SER A 593 10.21 11.12 -5.60
CA SER A 593 10.38 12.56 -5.77
C SER A 593 10.53 13.26 -4.42
N SER A 594 11.46 14.20 -4.31
CA SER A 594 11.70 15.01 -3.11
C SER A 594 10.59 16.06 -2.90
N SER A 595 9.35 15.60 -2.72
CA SER A 595 8.16 16.44 -2.67
C SER A 595 7.79 16.82 -1.23
N SER A 596 7.64 18.12 -0.98
CA SER A 596 7.20 18.70 0.30
C SER A 596 5.69 18.55 0.56
N ARG A 597 5.09 17.50 -0.01
CA ARG A 597 3.66 17.15 0.05
C ARG A 597 3.36 15.93 0.94
N LYS A 598 4.39 15.23 1.47
CA LYS A 598 4.18 14.26 2.58
C LYS A 598 3.33 14.93 3.66
N SER A 599 2.31 14.25 4.16
CA SER A 599 1.25 14.83 4.99
C SER A 599 0.77 13.85 6.04
N TRP A 600 0.54 14.34 7.25
CA TRP A 600 -0.20 13.61 8.27
C TRP A 600 -1.69 13.60 7.93
N CYS A 601 -2.35 12.48 8.17
CA CYS A 601 -3.80 12.32 8.17
C CYS A 601 -4.28 11.93 9.57
N VAL A 602 -5.48 12.36 9.97
CA VAL A 602 -6.15 11.93 11.21
C VAL A 602 -7.56 11.44 10.88
N TYR A 603 -7.90 10.24 11.35
CA TYR A 603 -9.21 9.62 11.19
C TYR A 603 -9.91 9.36 12.52
N ILE A 604 -11.24 9.34 12.50
CA ILE A 604 -12.09 8.90 13.63
C ILE A 604 -13.11 7.84 13.15
N SER A 605 -13.50 6.93 14.04
CA SER A 605 -14.63 6.00 13.89
C SER A 605 -15.13 5.54 15.27
N PHE A 606 -16.06 4.59 15.35
CA PHE A 606 -16.61 4.05 16.60
C PHE A 606 -16.44 2.52 16.68
N LEU A 607 -16.05 1.98 17.84
CA LEU A 607 -15.92 0.51 18.02
C LEU A 607 -17.23 -0.23 17.80
N GLN A 608 -18.36 0.39 18.10
CA GLN A 608 -19.69 -0.21 17.93
C GLN A 608 -19.96 -0.64 16.48
N TYR A 609 -19.31 -0.03 15.49
CA TYR A 609 -19.39 -0.40 14.07
C TYR A 609 -18.85 -1.82 13.76
N LYS A 610 -18.07 -2.45 14.65
CA LYS A 610 -17.59 -3.85 14.54
C LYS A 610 -16.98 -4.15 13.15
N SER A 611 -17.55 -5.10 12.40
CA SER A 611 -17.09 -5.52 11.06
C SER A 611 -17.14 -4.40 10.01
N LEU A 612 -17.96 -3.36 10.18
CA LEU A 612 -18.01 -2.21 9.28
C LEU A 612 -16.74 -1.36 9.35
N LEU A 613 -15.95 -1.45 10.43
CA LEU A 613 -14.61 -0.83 10.50
C LEU A 613 -13.65 -1.36 9.42
N SER A 614 -13.94 -2.52 8.82
CA SER A 614 -13.20 -3.05 7.67
C SER A 614 -13.39 -2.22 6.39
N ARG A 615 -14.43 -1.37 6.31
CA ARG A 615 -14.76 -0.52 5.17
C ARG A 615 -14.14 0.86 5.36
N GLU A 616 -13.27 1.31 4.45
CA GLU A 616 -12.60 2.62 4.56
C GLU A 616 -13.55 3.83 4.70
N ASP A 617 -14.81 3.72 4.28
CA ASP A 617 -15.78 4.81 4.36
C ASP A 617 -16.54 4.92 5.70
N PHE A 618 -16.28 4.03 6.67
CA PHE A 618 -16.69 4.24 8.07
C PHE A 618 -15.63 4.99 8.91
N TRP A 619 -14.51 5.37 8.29
CA TRP A 619 -13.47 6.22 8.89
C TRP A 619 -13.56 7.65 8.36
N TYR A 620 -13.84 8.62 9.25
CA TYR A 620 -14.06 10.03 8.90
C TYR A 620 -12.76 10.84 8.99
N CYS A 621 -12.49 11.68 8.00
CA CYS A 621 -11.26 12.46 7.90
C CYS A 621 -11.33 13.75 8.71
N LEU A 622 -10.64 13.81 9.85
CA LEU A 622 -10.59 14.99 10.71
C LEU A 622 -9.58 16.03 10.23
N CYS A 623 -8.36 15.62 9.88
CA CYS A 623 -7.30 16.56 9.50
C CYS A 623 -6.35 15.97 8.46
N ILE A 624 -5.87 16.82 7.56
CA ILE A 624 -4.77 16.56 6.63
C ILE A 624 -3.85 17.78 6.67
N LYS A 625 -2.59 17.57 7.07
CA LYS A 625 -1.62 18.64 7.31
C LYS A 625 -0.23 18.21 6.81
N ARG A 626 0.39 19.00 5.93
CA ARG A 626 1.72 18.66 5.37
C ARG A 626 2.75 18.44 6.48
N SER A 627 3.52 17.36 6.41
CA SER A 627 4.54 16.98 7.40
C SER A 627 5.60 18.05 7.61
N ALA A 628 5.95 18.78 6.55
CA ALA A 628 6.86 19.91 6.64
C ALA A 628 6.30 21.04 7.54
N GLU A 629 4.98 21.25 7.56
CA GLU A 629 4.32 22.19 8.47
C GLU A 629 4.22 21.62 9.89
N VAL A 630 3.89 20.33 10.03
CA VAL A 630 3.87 19.65 11.35
C VAL A 630 5.24 19.70 12.02
N GLY A 631 6.33 19.53 11.26
CA GLY A 631 7.71 19.65 11.73
C GLY A 631 8.14 21.07 12.15
N GLU A 632 7.32 22.11 11.89
CA GLU A 632 7.56 23.47 12.39
C GLU A 632 6.84 23.76 13.72
N LEU A 633 6.02 22.84 14.24
CA LEU A 633 5.26 22.98 15.49
C LEU A 633 6.06 22.56 16.73
N LYS A 634 5.87 23.24 17.87
CA LYS A 634 6.62 23.01 19.13
C LYS A 634 6.47 21.63 19.75
N ALA A 635 5.45 20.85 19.40
CA ALA A 635 5.36 19.43 19.74
C ALA A 635 4.85 18.56 18.56
N GLY A 636 5.14 18.96 17.32
CA GLY A 636 4.84 18.16 16.13
C GLY A 636 3.39 17.67 16.06
N MET A 637 3.23 16.35 15.81
CA MET A 637 1.92 15.71 15.70
C MET A 637 1.18 15.63 17.04
N SER A 638 1.88 15.58 18.17
CA SER A 638 1.29 15.64 19.51
C SER A 638 0.50 16.92 19.74
N GLN A 639 1.00 18.06 19.23
CA GLN A 639 0.32 19.35 19.27
C GLN A 639 -0.92 19.39 18.35
N VAL A 640 -0.85 18.74 17.19
CA VAL A 640 -2.00 18.61 16.27
C VAL A 640 -3.10 17.76 16.92
N MET A 641 -2.75 16.61 17.49
CA MET A 641 -3.70 15.74 18.20
C MET A 641 -4.33 16.44 19.39
N ARG A 642 -3.55 17.19 20.18
CA ARG A 642 -4.04 18.00 21.30
C ARG A 642 -5.18 18.95 20.87
N LEU A 643 -4.93 19.77 19.85
CA LEU A 643 -5.89 20.79 19.41
C LEU A 643 -7.18 20.18 18.83
N ILE A 644 -7.08 19.02 18.16
CA ILE A 644 -8.24 18.28 17.66
C ILE A 644 -9.06 17.71 18.82
N LEU A 645 -8.42 17.11 19.83
CA LEU A 645 -9.09 16.52 20.99
C LEU A 645 -9.69 17.56 21.94
N GLU A 646 -8.99 18.67 22.18
CA GLU A 646 -9.52 19.83 22.92
C GLU A 646 -10.78 20.39 22.23
N SER A 647 -10.76 20.51 20.90
CA SER A 647 -11.90 21.01 20.12
C SER A 647 -13.10 20.04 20.09
N LEU A 648 -12.85 18.72 20.08
CA LEU A 648 -13.90 17.71 20.00
C LEU A 648 -14.52 17.36 21.35
N PHE A 649 -13.72 17.21 22.40
CA PHE A 649 -14.17 16.71 23.71
C PHE A 649 -14.08 17.76 24.84
N GLY A 650 -13.37 18.88 24.66
CA GLY A 650 -13.18 19.89 25.71
C GLY A 650 -14.46 20.57 26.22
N THR A 651 -15.57 20.46 25.48
CA THR A 651 -16.90 20.95 25.86
C THR A 651 -17.79 19.89 26.50
N ARG A 652 -17.35 18.63 26.58
CA ARG A 652 -18.13 17.43 26.96
C ARG A 652 -19.41 17.18 26.16
N VAL A 653 -19.68 17.90 25.07
CA VAL A 653 -20.87 17.69 24.21
C VAL A 653 -20.98 16.25 23.66
N PRO A 654 -19.89 15.53 23.33
CA PRO A 654 -19.97 14.09 23.02
C PRO A 654 -20.50 13.24 24.17
N GLU A 655 -20.10 13.54 25.41
CA GLU A 655 -20.44 12.77 26.61
C GLU A 655 -21.88 13.06 27.06
N THR A 656 -22.30 14.32 27.02
CA THR A 656 -23.69 14.75 27.32
C THR A 656 -24.68 14.54 26.16
N GLY A 657 -24.17 14.08 25.01
CA GLY A 657 -24.94 13.52 23.91
C GLY A 657 -25.28 14.52 22.81
N VAL A 658 -24.80 14.23 21.60
CA VAL A 658 -24.95 15.03 20.38
C VAL A 658 -26.34 14.80 19.79
N LEU A 659 -27.17 15.84 19.72
CA LEU A 659 -28.51 15.77 19.13
C LEU A 659 -28.46 15.80 17.60
N LEU A 660 -28.79 14.70 16.95
CA LEU A 660 -28.88 14.57 15.49
C LEU A 660 -30.36 14.56 15.08
N SER A 661 -30.76 15.42 14.13
CA SER A 661 -32.17 15.64 13.78
C SER A 661 -32.33 15.72 12.26
N SER A 662 -33.24 14.93 11.68
CA SER A 662 -33.55 14.87 10.24
C SER A 662 -35.07 14.80 10.02
N PRO A 663 -35.57 14.95 8.78
CA PRO A 663 -36.98 14.69 8.45
C PRO A 663 -37.44 13.25 8.72
N ALA A 664 -36.52 12.28 8.80
CA ALA A 664 -36.83 10.88 9.06
C ALA A 664 -36.84 10.50 10.55
N GLY A 665 -36.21 11.31 11.42
CA GLY A 665 -36.14 11.03 12.85
C GLY A 665 -35.13 11.88 13.61
N GLN A 666 -35.03 11.64 14.92
CA GLN A 666 -34.09 12.32 15.80
C GLN A 666 -33.53 11.33 16.83
N LEU A 667 -32.22 11.39 17.05
CA LEU A 667 -31.53 10.61 18.08
C LEU A 667 -30.51 11.48 18.83
N ARG A 668 -30.12 11.02 20.03
CA ARG A 668 -29.01 11.60 20.79
C ARG A 668 -27.86 10.61 20.82
N LEU A 669 -26.75 10.97 20.21
CA LEU A 669 -25.55 10.14 20.11
C LEU A 669 -24.57 10.50 21.23
N HIS A 670 -24.41 9.63 22.21
CA HIS A 670 -23.39 9.78 23.26
C HIS A 670 -22.13 9.03 22.87
N PHE A 671 -20.95 9.66 22.99
CA PHE A 671 -19.66 9.00 22.76
C PHE A 671 -18.50 9.62 23.53
N ARG A 672 -17.46 8.82 23.79
CA ARG A 672 -16.24 9.19 24.53
C ARG A 672 -14.97 8.81 23.77
N LEU A 673 -13.86 9.49 24.03
CA LEU A 673 -12.54 9.04 23.54
C LEU A 673 -12.12 7.75 24.24
N HIS A 674 -11.84 6.69 23.47
CA HIS A 674 -11.66 5.36 24.03
C HIS A 674 -10.46 4.57 23.49
N MET A 675 -10.00 4.84 22.26
CA MET A 675 -8.87 4.14 21.64
C MET A 675 -8.08 5.08 20.71
N LEU A 676 -6.75 5.06 20.83
CA LEU A 676 -5.82 5.56 19.81
C LEU A 676 -5.13 4.36 19.14
N LEU A 677 -5.68 3.93 18.01
CA LEU A 677 -5.12 2.88 17.15
C LEU A 677 -4.06 3.51 16.25
N GLN A 678 -2.79 3.13 16.40
CA GLN A 678 -1.68 3.71 15.63
C GLN A 678 -0.55 2.68 15.43
N ASP A 679 0.31 2.93 14.44
CA ASP A 679 1.61 2.25 14.33
C ASP A 679 2.61 2.80 15.36
N GLY A 680 3.80 2.18 15.48
CA GLY A 680 4.83 2.64 16.41
C GLY A 680 5.33 4.07 16.13
N ALA A 681 5.45 4.49 14.86
CA ALA A 681 5.94 5.81 14.48
C ALA A 681 4.92 6.94 14.74
N ALA A 682 3.63 6.70 14.48
CA ALA A 682 2.55 7.60 14.85
C ALA A 682 2.40 7.71 16.37
N HIS A 683 2.42 6.58 17.11
CA HIS A 683 2.42 6.59 18.58
C HIS A 683 3.59 7.41 19.14
N LYS A 684 4.77 7.32 18.53
CA LYS A 684 5.95 8.12 18.87
C LYS A 684 5.71 9.62 18.68
N ALA A 685 5.11 10.00 17.55
CA ALA A 685 4.82 11.39 17.21
C ALA A 685 3.66 12.00 18.00
N VAL A 686 2.66 11.20 18.41
CA VAL A 686 1.46 11.66 19.12
C VAL A 686 1.63 11.68 20.64
N PHE A 687 2.23 10.65 21.24
CA PHE A 687 2.51 10.62 22.69
C PHE A 687 3.86 11.22 23.07
N SER A 688 4.66 11.68 22.10
CA SER A 688 6.01 12.23 22.30
C SER A 688 6.99 11.30 23.03
N ASN A 689 6.75 9.98 22.99
CA ASN A 689 7.71 8.98 23.49
C ASN A 689 8.91 8.83 22.53
N ARG A 690 9.99 8.20 23.00
CA ARG A 690 11.27 8.07 22.26
C ARG A 690 11.51 6.67 21.68
N GLN A 691 10.84 5.61 22.17
CA GLN A 691 10.92 4.22 21.69
C GLN A 691 12.37 3.78 21.33
N ASP A 692 12.61 3.35 20.10
CA ASP A 692 13.87 2.90 19.47
C ASP A 692 15.04 3.91 19.52
N THR A 693 14.71 5.19 19.71
CA THR A 693 15.66 6.30 19.86
C THR A 693 15.85 6.76 21.32
N GLY A 694 15.11 6.18 22.27
CA GLY A 694 15.28 6.39 23.70
C GLY A 694 15.92 5.20 24.40
N CYS A 695 15.92 5.22 25.73
CA CYS A 695 16.32 4.07 26.55
C CYS A 695 15.13 3.18 26.96
N LYS A 696 13.88 3.69 26.83
CA LYS A 696 12.63 2.95 27.09
C LYS A 696 11.94 2.59 25.76
N PRO A 697 12.20 1.41 25.17
CA PRO A 697 11.72 1.03 23.85
C PRO A 697 10.25 0.55 23.79
N CYS A 698 9.63 0.20 24.91
CA CYS A 698 8.17 0.08 25.02
C CYS A 698 7.65 1.16 25.99
N PRO A 699 6.77 2.09 25.56
CA PRO A 699 6.29 3.16 26.45
C PRO A 699 5.41 2.62 27.59
N LEU A 700 4.74 1.49 27.40
CA LEU A 700 3.84 0.89 28.40
C LEU A 700 4.57 0.14 29.52
N CYS A 701 5.75 -0.43 29.28
CA CYS A 701 6.43 -1.27 30.28
C CYS A 701 7.36 -0.45 31.19
N SER A 702 7.05 -0.38 32.48
CA SER A 702 7.87 0.24 33.53
C SER A 702 9.24 -0.39 33.73
N ASN A 703 9.43 -1.67 33.38
CA ASN A 703 10.67 -2.42 33.64
C ASN A 703 11.52 -2.75 32.40
N ILE A 704 11.11 -2.35 31.19
CA ILE A 704 11.81 -2.72 29.94
C ILE A 704 12.57 -1.52 29.38
N PHE A 705 13.90 -1.58 29.49
CA PHE A 705 14.83 -0.56 28.99
C PHE A 705 15.99 -1.18 28.24
N GLN A 706 16.47 -0.52 27.18
CA GLN A 706 17.66 -0.91 26.44
C GLN A 706 18.71 0.21 26.49
N LEU A 707 19.65 0.08 27.41
CA LEU A 707 20.91 0.82 27.37
C LEU A 707 21.81 0.14 26.34
N LYS A 708 22.10 0.83 25.23
CA LYS A 708 22.92 0.30 24.12
C LYS A 708 24.40 0.24 24.51
N ASP A 709 24.82 -0.72 25.33
CA ASP A 709 26.20 -0.92 25.76
C ASP A 709 26.88 -2.15 25.12
N SER A 710 28.21 -2.16 25.18
CA SER A 710 29.07 -2.78 24.16
C SER A 710 29.73 -4.10 24.55
N GLU A 711 29.28 -4.76 25.61
CA GLU A 711 29.88 -6.02 26.10
C GLU A 711 28.85 -7.12 26.41
N ASN A 712 27.72 -6.81 27.05
CA ASN A 712 26.58 -7.74 27.15
C ASN A 712 25.59 -7.48 26.00
N ASN A 713 25.67 -8.32 24.96
CA ASN A 713 24.93 -8.14 23.71
C ASN A 713 23.48 -8.65 23.75
N ASN A 714 23.08 -9.37 24.82
CA ASN A 714 21.78 -10.03 24.92
C ASN A 714 20.62 -9.04 24.78
N ASN A 715 19.76 -9.28 23.80
CA ASN A 715 18.56 -8.47 23.59
C ASN A 715 17.61 -8.60 24.79
N VAL A 716 17.33 -7.47 25.47
CA VAL A 716 16.45 -7.40 26.66
C VAL A 716 15.09 -8.08 26.44
N TRP A 717 14.58 -8.05 25.21
CA TRP A 717 13.36 -8.74 24.76
C TRP A 717 13.32 -10.24 25.09
N THR A 718 14.47 -10.91 25.05
CA THR A 718 14.62 -12.35 25.32
C THR A 718 14.35 -12.73 26.78
N GLN A 719 14.41 -11.74 27.68
CA GLN A 719 14.17 -11.91 29.12
C GLN A 719 12.68 -11.82 29.46
N PHE A 720 11.87 -11.24 28.57
CA PHE A 720 10.45 -10.93 28.79
C PHE A 720 9.56 -11.68 27.78
N LEU A 721 9.62 -13.01 27.84
CA LEU A 721 8.82 -13.89 26.96
C LEU A 721 7.35 -14.02 27.42
N LYS A 722 7.03 -13.62 28.66
CA LYS A 722 5.67 -13.67 29.23
C LYS A 722 5.14 -12.29 29.58
N ARG A 723 3.81 -12.17 29.58
CA ARG A 723 3.09 -10.96 29.99
C ARG A 723 3.17 -10.74 31.49
N SER A 724 3.30 -11.81 32.29
CA SER A 724 3.52 -11.73 33.75
C SER A 724 4.81 -11.00 34.12
N ASP A 725 5.84 -11.10 33.27
CA ASP A 725 7.16 -10.52 33.52
C ASP A 725 7.19 -9.01 33.16
N CYS A 726 6.12 -8.51 32.53
CA CYS A 726 5.97 -7.13 32.07
C CYS A 726 5.21 -6.28 33.08
N ILE A 727 5.91 -5.35 33.76
CA ILE A 727 5.28 -4.37 34.65
C ILE A 727 4.72 -3.25 33.77
N VAL A 728 3.40 -3.18 33.60
CA VAL A 728 2.75 -2.14 32.79
C VAL A 728 2.44 -0.91 33.63
N ALA A 729 2.89 0.26 33.16
CA ALA A 729 2.67 1.56 33.77
C ALA A 729 1.20 1.99 33.64
N SER A 730 0.65 2.48 34.75
CA SER A 730 -0.66 3.13 34.79
C SER A 730 -0.65 4.53 34.15
N ASP A 731 -1.83 5.06 33.81
CA ASP A 731 -2.00 6.44 33.35
C ASP A 731 -1.38 7.45 34.34
N ASN A 732 -1.56 7.21 35.65
CA ASN A 732 -1.05 8.07 36.70
C ASN A 732 0.48 8.07 36.77
N GLU A 733 1.14 6.91 36.61
CA GLU A 733 2.60 6.84 36.59
C GLU A 733 3.20 7.55 35.38
N LEU A 734 2.61 7.36 34.19
CA LEU A 734 3.06 8.04 32.97
C LEU A 734 2.85 9.56 33.05
N MET A 735 1.75 10.01 33.65
CA MET A 735 1.51 11.43 33.90
C MET A 735 2.44 12.00 34.98
N ALA A 736 2.77 11.24 36.03
CA ALA A 736 3.78 11.63 37.01
C ALA A 736 5.20 11.73 36.42
N SER A 737 5.57 10.82 35.51
CA SER A 737 6.82 10.93 34.73
C SER A 737 6.84 12.19 33.86
N TRP A 738 5.73 12.48 33.16
CA TRP A 738 5.59 13.70 32.39
C TRP A 738 5.69 14.97 33.26
N GLU A 739 5.20 14.92 34.50
CA GLU A 739 5.32 16.00 35.48
C GLU A 739 6.77 16.17 35.99
N ARG A 740 7.47 15.09 36.34
CA ARG A 740 8.92 15.14 36.67
C ARG A 740 9.76 15.73 35.52
N LEU A 741 9.33 15.54 34.27
CA LEU A 741 9.94 16.21 33.11
C LEU A 741 9.52 17.68 32.99
N ARG A 742 8.28 18.06 33.36
CA ARG A 742 7.84 19.47 33.43
C ARG A 742 8.71 20.25 34.42
N GLU A 743 8.90 19.73 35.63
CA GLU A 743 9.78 20.32 36.64
C GLU A 743 11.22 20.40 36.15
N ALA A 744 11.76 19.32 35.59
CA ALA A 744 13.13 19.28 35.08
C ALA A 744 13.38 20.22 33.88
N SER A 745 12.34 20.65 33.16
CA SER A 745 12.46 21.53 31.99
C SER A 745 13.00 22.92 32.31
N SER A 746 12.93 23.36 33.57
CA SER A 746 13.55 24.61 34.04
C SER A 746 15.05 24.49 34.32
N GLY A 747 15.60 23.27 34.34
CA GLY A 747 16.98 22.99 34.69
C GLY A 747 17.99 23.09 33.53
N PRO A 748 19.26 22.73 33.77
CA PRO A 748 20.29 22.73 32.74
C PRO A 748 19.95 21.79 31.58
N SER A 749 19.94 22.30 30.35
CA SER A 749 19.48 21.59 29.15
C SER A 749 20.12 20.21 28.92
N ALA A 750 21.40 20.02 29.28
CA ALA A 750 22.06 18.71 29.17
C ALA A 750 21.49 17.67 30.16
N VAL A 751 21.24 18.07 31.42
CA VAL A 751 20.63 17.22 32.46
C VAL A 751 19.16 16.92 32.11
N PHE A 752 18.46 17.91 31.55
CA PHE A 752 17.09 17.71 31.05
C PHE A 752 17.04 16.70 29.88
N GLU A 753 17.96 16.76 28.92
CA GLU A 753 18.06 15.74 27.87
C GLU A 753 18.46 14.34 28.38
N GLN A 754 19.29 14.25 29.43
CA GLN A 754 19.54 12.96 30.10
C GLN A 754 18.25 12.39 30.74
N ARG A 755 17.49 13.20 31.47
CA ARG A 755 16.19 12.80 32.05
C ARG A 755 15.18 12.36 31.00
N GLN A 756 15.06 13.11 29.89
CA GLN A 756 14.21 12.73 28.76
C GLN A 756 14.65 11.41 28.08
N LYS A 757 15.95 11.09 28.02
CA LYS A 757 16.42 9.78 27.55
C LYS A 757 16.04 8.64 28.50
N ALA A 758 16.18 8.85 29.81
CA ALA A 758 15.89 7.86 30.85
C ALA A 758 14.39 7.52 30.94
N ALA A 759 13.52 8.53 31.05
CA ALA A 759 12.06 8.37 30.97
C ALA A 759 11.60 7.87 29.58
N GLY A 760 12.41 8.10 28.54
CA GLY A 760 12.08 7.74 27.16
C GLY A 760 10.95 8.59 26.57
N MET A 761 10.85 9.87 26.99
CA MET A 761 9.85 10.82 26.52
C MET A 761 10.50 12.18 26.21
N THR A 762 10.01 12.86 25.19
CA THR A 762 10.39 14.25 24.87
C THR A 762 9.29 15.17 25.38
N TRP A 763 9.59 15.98 26.39
CA TRP A 763 8.62 16.89 26.98
C TRP A 763 8.43 18.16 26.12
N SER A 764 7.20 18.67 26.08
CA SER A 764 6.89 19.99 25.52
C SER A 764 5.57 20.52 26.09
N ALA A 765 5.55 21.80 26.47
CA ALA A 765 4.35 22.48 26.97
C ALA A 765 3.16 22.49 25.99
N HIS A 766 3.37 22.14 24.71
CA HIS A 766 2.32 22.13 23.69
C HIS A 766 1.88 20.73 23.24
N ALA A 767 2.50 19.66 23.77
CA ALA A 767 2.16 18.27 23.48
C ALA A 767 0.82 17.85 24.11
N LEU A 768 0.22 16.77 23.61
CA LEU A 768 -1.03 16.16 24.10
C LEU A 768 -1.05 15.98 25.64
N LEU A 769 0.03 15.43 26.19
CA LEU A 769 0.17 15.17 27.63
C LEU A 769 0.27 16.45 28.49
N SER A 770 0.46 17.62 27.88
CA SER A 770 0.48 18.93 28.55
C SER A 770 -0.88 19.67 28.50
N SER A 771 -1.93 19.05 27.95
CA SER A 771 -3.28 19.65 27.90
C SER A 771 -3.95 19.65 29.27
N LYS A 772 -4.03 20.82 29.92
CA LYS A 772 -4.79 20.99 31.16
C LYS A 772 -6.25 20.59 30.99
N THR A 773 -6.91 21.05 29.93
CA THR A 773 -8.32 20.74 29.64
C THR A 773 -8.56 19.23 29.52
N LEU A 774 -7.70 18.48 28.82
CA LEU A 774 -7.86 17.03 28.69
C LEU A 774 -7.45 16.27 29.97
N GLN A 775 -6.59 16.84 30.83
CA GLN A 775 -6.27 16.30 32.15
C GLN A 775 -7.45 16.49 33.13
N GLU A 776 -7.95 17.73 33.25
CA GLU A 776 -9.06 18.13 34.14
C GLU A 776 -10.36 17.38 33.82
N LEU A 777 -10.58 17.03 32.55
CA LEU A 777 -11.72 16.22 32.11
C LEU A 777 -11.48 14.69 32.20
N ASN A 778 -10.30 14.23 32.66
CA ASN A 778 -9.87 12.82 32.70
C ASN A 778 -9.89 12.11 31.33
N ILE A 779 -9.60 12.85 30.25
CA ILE A 779 -9.52 12.34 28.88
C ILE A 779 -8.08 11.93 28.54
N CYS A 780 -7.09 12.62 29.08
CA CYS A 780 -5.66 12.41 28.80
C CYS A 780 -5.12 11.17 29.55
N ARG A 781 -5.40 9.97 29.00
CA ARG A 781 -5.12 8.67 29.63
C ARG A 781 -4.11 7.84 28.78
N PRO A 782 -2.79 8.05 28.96
CA PRO A 782 -1.77 7.62 27.99
C PRO A 782 -1.53 6.11 27.86
N SER A 783 -1.79 5.31 28.89
CA SER A 783 -1.74 3.84 28.85
C SER A 783 -3.08 3.24 28.41
N THR A 784 -4.20 3.78 28.92
CA THR A 784 -5.54 3.25 28.64
C THR A 784 -5.93 3.44 27.17
N LEU A 785 -5.56 4.57 26.56
CA LEU A 785 -5.87 4.85 25.16
C LEU A 785 -4.92 4.16 24.15
N TYR A 786 -3.77 3.65 24.59
CA TYR A 786 -2.72 3.16 23.68
C TYR A 786 -3.08 1.79 23.09
N CYS A 787 -3.45 1.73 21.80
CA CYS A 787 -3.68 0.47 21.09
C CYS A 787 -2.56 0.21 20.09
N HIS A 788 -1.81 -0.88 20.29
CA HIS A 788 -0.94 -1.44 19.26
C HIS A 788 -1.78 -2.04 18.13
N ASP A 789 -1.51 -1.67 16.88
CA ASP A 789 -2.07 -2.34 15.70
C ASP A 789 -1.35 -3.67 15.42
N TYR A 790 -2.11 -4.77 15.37
CA TYR A 790 -1.54 -6.09 15.12
C TYR A 790 -1.00 -6.26 13.70
N MET A 791 -1.50 -5.50 12.71
CA MET A 791 -0.99 -5.55 11.34
C MET A 791 0.47 -5.08 11.28
N HIS A 792 0.82 -3.94 11.89
CA HIS A 792 2.20 -3.45 11.97
C HIS A 792 3.10 -4.27 12.91
N CYS A 793 2.54 -4.92 13.93
CA CYS A 793 3.30 -5.84 14.79
C CYS A 793 3.70 -7.11 14.02
N LEU A 794 2.75 -7.76 13.32
CA LEU A 794 2.91 -9.11 12.79
C LEU A 794 3.34 -9.14 11.31
N VAL A 795 2.77 -8.31 10.42
CA VAL A 795 2.86 -8.50 8.95
C VAL A 795 3.28 -7.29 8.11
N SER A 796 3.13 -6.05 8.59
CA SER A 796 3.66 -4.87 7.89
C SER A 796 5.13 -4.67 8.25
N HIS A 797 6.00 -5.42 7.57
CA HIS A 797 7.39 -5.66 7.98
C HIS A 797 7.47 -6.04 9.48
N GLY A 798 6.60 -6.96 9.89
CA GLY A 798 6.43 -7.38 11.29
C GLY A 798 7.16 -8.68 11.62
N VAL A 799 6.84 -9.27 12.77
CA VAL A 799 7.49 -10.50 13.26
C VAL A 799 7.48 -11.63 12.23
N LEU A 800 6.41 -11.83 11.46
CA LEU A 800 6.34 -12.89 10.44
C LEU A 800 7.30 -12.66 9.26
N ASN A 801 7.67 -11.42 8.94
CA ASN A 801 8.67 -11.11 7.91
C ASN A 801 10.10 -11.49 8.33
N GLU A 802 10.38 -11.37 9.63
CA GLU A 802 11.67 -11.74 10.22
C GLU A 802 11.70 -13.25 10.47
N MET A 803 10.66 -13.83 11.08
CA MET A 803 10.53 -15.27 11.30
C MET A 803 10.54 -16.10 10.00
N ALA A 804 9.83 -15.68 8.95
CA ALA A 804 9.87 -16.37 7.66
C ALA A 804 11.26 -16.30 7.00
N PHE A 805 12.03 -15.24 7.26
CA PHE A 805 13.41 -15.16 6.79
C PHE A 805 14.32 -16.12 7.56
N LEU A 806 14.29 -16.06 8.90
CA LEU A 806 15.13 -16.88 9.78
C LEU A 806 14.89 -18.38 9.55
N VAL A 807 13.63 -18.80 9.43
CA VAL A 807 13.27 -20.20 9.16
C VAL A 807 13.75 -20.68 7.79
N LEU A 808 13.65 -19.86 6.74
CA LEU A 808 14.10 -20.27 5.41
C LEU A 808 15.63 -20.22 5.25
N GLU A 809 16.34 -19.37 6.00
CA GLU A 809 17.80 -19.40 6.06
C GLU A 809 18.33 -20.59 6.87
N ASP A 810 17.78 -20.90 8.06
CA ASP A 810 18.17 -22.08 8.84
C ASP A 810 17.97 -23.38 8.03
N LEU A 811 16.82 -23.53 7.37
CA LEU A 811 16.59 -24.64 6.44
C LEU A 811 17.58 -24.66 5.26
N THR A 812 18.12 -23.51 4.83
CA THR A 812 19.15 -23.43 3.78
C THR A 812 20.54 -23.79 4.30
N GLU A 813 20.89 -23.36 5.50
CA GLU A 813 22.19 -23.64 6.14
C GLU A 813 22.32 -25.12 6.53
N ASN A 814 21.22 -25.74 6.94
CA ASN A 814 21.11 -27.19 7.16
C ASN A 814 20.97 -28.01 5.85
N GLY A 815 21.05 -27.37 4.68
CA GLY A 815 21.01 -28.06 3.37
C GLY A 815 19.64 -28.60 2.94
N LEU A 816 18.57 -28.30 3.69
CA LEU A 816 17.19 -28.73 3.42
C LEU A 816 16.47 -27.83 2.38
N LEU A 817 17.04 -26.66 2.08
CA LEU A 817 16.61 -25.77 0.99
C LEU A 817 17.80 -25.35 0.11
N SER A 818 17.52 -25.16 -1.18
CA SER A 818 18.47 -24.52 -2.10
C SER A 818 18.62 -23.03 -1.77
N LYS A 819 19.81 -22.45 -2.05
CA LYS A 819 20.08 -21.03 -1.75
C LYS A 819 19.14 -20.06 -2.47
N ASP A 820 18.54 -20.42 -3.60
CA ASP A 820 17.55 -19.59 -4.30
C ASP A 820 16.09 -19.85 -3.84
N TRP A 821 15.89 -20.74 -2.86
CA TRP A 821 14.60 -21.23 -2.36
C TRP A 821 13.68 -21.76 -3.47
N ALA A 822 14.25 -22.31 -4.54
CA ALA A 822 13.51 -22.80 -5.71
C ALA A 822 12.41 -23.82 -5.36
N MET A 823 12.63 -24.70 -4.37
CA MET A 823 11.62 -25.67 -3.94
C MET A 823 10.37 -24.99 -3.36
N LEU A 824 10.53 -23.96 -2.52
CA LEU A 824 9.41 -23.16 -2.01
C LEU A 824 8.70 -22.44 -3.15
N ARG A 825 9.45 -21.83 -4.09
CA ARG A 825 8.86 -21.13 -5.23
C ARG A 825 8.02 -22.07 -6.10
N GLN A 826 8.57 -23.21 -6.52
CA GLN A 826 7.87 -24.21 -7.32
C GLN A 826 6.65 -24.76 -6.58
N TRP A 827 6.77 -25.03 -5.28
CA TRP A 827 5.65 -25.47 -4.46
C TRP A 827 4.51 -24.43 -4.41
N LEU A 828 4.83 -23.14 -4.38
CA LEU A 828 3.86 -22.04 -4.44
C LEU A 828 3.19 -21.86 -5.81
N GLU A 829 3.77 -22.37 -6.90
CA GLU A 829 3.17 -22.32 -8.26
C GLU A 829 1.91 -23.22 -8.39
N PHE A 830 1.75 -24.21 -7.51
CA PHE A 830 0.56 -25.09 -7.47
C PHE A 830 -0.65 -24.51 -6.72
N TRP A 831 -0.51 -23.35 -6.06
CA TRP A 831 -1.56 -22.78 -5.20
C TRP A 831 -2.38 -21.69 -5.89
N ASN A 832 -3.70 -21.91 -5.86
CA ASN A 832 -4.70 -21.00 -6.37
C ASN A 832 -5.26 -20.17 -5.22
N LEU A 833 -5.29 -18.86 -5.43
CA LEU A 833 -5.92 -17.90 -4.53
C LEU A 833 -7.37 -17.63 -4.97
N PRO A 834 -8.26 -17.17 -4.07
CA PRO A 834 -9.59 -16.69 -4.44
C PRO A 834 -9.55 -15.64 -5.56
N HIS A 835 -10.60 -15.55 -6.37
CA HIS A 835 -10.71 -14.67 -7.54
C HIS A 835 -10.80 -13.17 -7.18
N ALA A 836 -10.93 -12.82 -5.89
CA ALA A 836 -10.66 -11.48 -5.36
C ALA A 836 -9.16 -11.13 -5.38
N HIS A 837 -8.29 -12.13 -5.29
CA HIS A 837 -6.83 -12.02 -5.16
C HIS A 837 -6.04 -12.62 -6.35
N ALA A 838 -6.68 -13.30 -7.31
CA ALA A 838 -6.03 -14.01 -8.41
C ALA A 838 -5.12 -13.18 -9.36
N SER A 839 -5.05 -11.85 -9.21
CA SER A 839 -4.01 -11.01 -9.85
C SER A 839 -2.65 -11.05 -9.12
N PHE A 840 -2.62 -11.55 -7.89
CA PHE A 840 -1.44 -11.77 -7.06
C PHE A 840 -0.92 -13.19 -7.27
N LYS A 841 0.41 -13.35 -7.25
CA LYS A 841 1.09 -14.62 -7.52
C LYS A 841 2.12 -14.92 -6.43
N LEU A 842 1.98 -16.07 -5.78
CA LEU A 842 2.82 -16.48 -4.65
C LEU A 842 4.26 -16.80 -5.06
N ASP A 843 4.46 -17.37 -6.25
CA ASP A 843 5.78 -17.74 -6.77
C ASP A 843 6.70 -16.53 -7.02
N VAL A 844 6.11 -15.41 -7.45
CA VAL A 844 6.83 -14.19 -7.84
C VAL A 844 7.57 -13.58 -6.64
N LEU A 845 7.05 -13.78 -5.43
CA LEU A 845 7.63 -13.35 -4.16
C LEU A 845 9.01 -13.99 -3.91
N PHE A 846 9.24 -15.19 -4.47
CA PHE A 846 10.44 -15.98 -4.27
C PHE A 846 11.27 -16.15 -5.55
N THR A 847 11.18 -15.18 -6.47
CA THR A 847 12.16 -15.06 -7.55
C THR A 847 13.57 -14.82 -6.98
N SER A 848 14.62 -15.32 -7.64
CA SER A 848 16.01 -15.23 -7.14
C SER A 848 16.46 -13.78 -6.87
N LYS A 849 15.89 -12.80 -7.59
CA LYS A 849 16.07 -11.36 -7.37
C LYS A 849 15.42 -10.87 -6.06
N ALA A 850 14.25 -11.39 -5.71
CA ALA A 850 13.58 -11.10 -4.44
C ALA A 850 14.36 -11.72 -3.27
N VAL A 851 14.74 -13.00 -3.37
CA VAL A 851 15.55 -13.70 -2.36
C VAL A 851 16.88 -12.99 -2.09
N ALA A 852 17.59 -12.55 -3.13
CA ALA A 852 18.81 -11.73 -2.98
C ALA A 852 18.55 -10.37 -2.28
N SER A 853 17.38 -9.75 -2.52
CA SER A 853 16.97 -8.52 -1.82
C SER A 853 16.59 -8.76 -0.35
N TYR A 854 16.07 -9.95 -0.02
CA TYR A 854 15.73 -10.37 1.34
C TYR A 854 16.99 -10.68 2.16
N ARG A 855 17.96 -11.44 1.60
CA ARG A 855 19.27 -11.65 2.24
C ARG A 855 20.02 -10.34 2.51
N LYS A 856 20.02 -9.42 1.55
CA LYS A 856 20.57 -8.06 1.74
C LYS A 856 19.83 -7.23 2.81
N ALA A 857 18.71 -7.72 3.35
CA ALA A 857 17.96 -7.07 4.43
C ALA A 857 18.08 -7.78 5.79
N GLY A 858 18.43 -9.08 5.81
CA GLY A 858 18.19 -9.94 6.98
C GLY A 858 16.70 -10.14 7.30
N SER A 859 15.81 -10.00 6.31
CA SER A 859 14.34 -10.08 6.48
C SER A 859 13.63 -10.18 5.13
N ILE A 860 12.47 -10.84 5.10
CA ILE A 860 11.58 -10.83 3.92
C ILE A 860 10.92 -9.45 3.78
N LYS A 861 11.00 -8.85 2.58
CA LYS A 861 10.42 -7.53 2.26
C LYS A 861 9.09 -7.69 1.53
N LEU A 862 8.08 -8.15 2.27
CA LEU A 862 6.67 -8.20 1.83
C LEU A 862 5.83 -7.21 2.64
N GLY A 863 4.85 -6.59 2.00
CA GLY A 863 3.85 -5.73 2.65
C GLY A 863 2.78 -6.54 3.38
N ALA A 864 1.99 -5.87 4.23
CA ALA A 864 1.01 -6.52 5.12
C ALA A 864 0.07 -7.51 4.41
N SER A 865 -0.53 -7.10 3.30
CA SER A 865 -1.45 -7.95 2.52
C SER A 865 -0.75 -9.11 1.80
N GLU A 866 0.53 -8.93 1.42
CA GLU A 866 1.32 -9.96 0.75
C GLU A 866 1.71 -11.05 1.75
N MET A 867 2.19 -10.67 2.94
CA MET A 867 2.50 -11.59 4.02
C MET A 867 1.24 -12.30 4.55
N LEU A 868 0.12 -11.59 4.74
CA LEU A 868 -1.16 -12.21 5.11
C LEU A 868 -1.60 -13.30 4.11
N THR A 869 -1.42 -13.05 2.81
CA THR A 869 -1.77 -14.01 1.74
C THR A 869 -0.79 -15.18 1.67
N LEU A 870 0.49 -14.95 1.99
CA LEU A 870 1.53 -15.99 2.02
C LEU A 870 1.50 -16.86 3.28
N CYS A 871 1.03 -16.33 4.41
CA CYS A 871 1.21 -16.95 5.72
C CYS A 871 0.67 -18.40 5.79
N LYS A 872 -0.58 -18.63 5.37
CA LYS A 872 -1.19 -19.98 5.33
C LYS A 872 -0.47 -20.95 4.38
N PRO A 873 -0.18 -20.60 3.11
CA PRO A 873 0.68 -21.40 2.25
C PRO A 873 2.05 -21.74 2.87
N LEU A 874 2.73 -20.77 3.49
CA LEU A 874 4.05 -21.02 4.10
C LEU A 874 3.94 -21.89 5.37
N GLN A 875 2.90 -21.71 6.19
CA GLN A 875 2.60 -22.57 7.34
C GLN A 875 2.42 -24.03 6.88
N PHE A 876 1.59 -24.25 5.86
CA PHE A 876 1.31 -25.57 5.31
C PHE A 876 2.52 -26.20 4.58
N PHE A 877 3.37 -25.39 3.95
CA PHE A 877 4.66 -25.83 3.38
C PHE A 877 5.59 -26.38 4.47
N LEU A 878 5.76 -25.62 5.57
CA LEU A 878 6.65 -26.00 6.67
C LEU A 878 6.13 -27.26 7.39
N GLN A 879 4.82 -27.32 7.64
CA GLN A 879 4.16 -28.49 8.23
C GLN A 879 4.29 -29.74 7.35
N SER A 880 4.05 -29.63 6.03
CA SER A 880 3.94 -30.78 5.14
C SER A 880 5.27 -31.36 4.66
N ASN A 881 6.32 -30.55 4.58
CA ASN A 881 7.61 -30.97 4.00
C ASN A 881 8.70 -31.21 5.08
N PHE A 882 8.60 -30.59 6.26
CA PHE A 882 9.65 -30.67 7.29
C PHE A 882 9.13 -31.25 8.61
N LEU A 883 8.10 -30.66 9.24
CA LEU A 883 7.60 -31.18 10.53
C LEU A 883 7.03 -32.60 10.45
N SER A 884 6.30 -32.91 9.37
CA SER A 884 5.80 -34.26 9.06
C SER A 884 6.91 -35.33 9.01
N ASN A 885 8.15 -34.91 8.76
CA ASN A 885 9.33 -35.76 8.62
C ASN A 885 10.31 -35.62 9.81
N GLY A 886 9.93 -34.90 10.89
CA GLY A 886 10.79 -34.64 12.04
C GLY A 886 11.98 -33.69 11.77
N LEU A 887 11.93 -32.92 10.68
CA LEU A 887 13.03 -32.05 10.25
C LEU A 887 12.86 -30.63 10.79
N GLN A 888 13.94 -30.09 11.37
CA GLN A 888 14.06 -28.74 11.93
C GLN A 888 12.85 -28.27 12.75
N GLU A 889 12.46 -29.11 13.72
CA GLU A 889 11.21 -28.93 14.46
C GLU A 889 11.09 -27.59 15.20
N ALA A 890 12.12 -27.17 15.95
CA ALA A 890 12.07 -25.92 16.71
C ALA A 890 11.92 -24.71 15.77
N THR A 891 12.75 -24.64 14.73
CA THR A 891 12.71 -23.66 13.64
C THR A 891 11.32 -23.57 13.01
N CYS A 892 10.78 -24.67 12.50
CA CYS A 892 9.48 -24.66 11.82
C CYS A 892 8.33 -24.32 12.78
N ARG A 893 8.33 -24.86 14.01
CA ARG A 893 7.32 -24.55 15.04
C ARG A 893 7.31 -23.07 15.42
N ALA A 894 8.46 -22.39 15.39
CA ALA A 894 8.53 -20.96 15.67
C ALA A 894 7.72 -20.12 14.66
N PHE A 895 7.86 -20.35 13.34
CA PHE A 895 7.01 -19.64 12.36
C PHE A 895 5.52 -20.01 12.52
N ILE A 896 5.23 -21.31 12.74
CA ILE A 896 3.85 -21.80 12.85
C ILE A 896 3.11 -21.16 14.03
N ALA A 897 3.75 -21.04 15.19
CA ALA A 897 3.14 -20.38 16.35
C ALA A 897 2.86 -18.89 16.09
N TRP A 898 3.74 -18.18 15.38
CA TRP A 898 3.47 -16.80 14.96
C TRP A 898 2.38 -16.68 13.88
N ALA A 899 2.19 -17.73 13.06
CA ALA A 899 1.05 -17.82 12.13
C ALA A 899 -0.27 -18.01 12.90
N ASP A 900 -0.29 -18.86 13.93
CA ASP A 900 -1.47 -19.09 14.78
C ASP A 900 -1.85 -17.81 15.58
N VAL A 901 -0.86 -17.02 16.01
CA VAL A 901 -1.06 -15.67 16.58
C VAL A 901 -1.72 -14.72 15.58
N LEU A 902 -1.29 -14.73 14.30
CA LEU A 902 -1.92 -13.93 13.25
C LEU A 902 -3.35 -14.39 12.93
N ASP A 903 -3.56 -15.70 12.81
CA ASP A 903 -4.89 -16.26 12.52
C ASP A 903 -5.88 -15.85 13.61
N TYR A 904 -5.51 -16.01 14.87
CA TYR A 904 -6.35 -15.61 15.99
C TYR A 904 -6.61 -14.10 15.97
N ALA A 905 -5.56 -13.27 15.84
CA ALA A 905 -5.69 -11.81 15.77
C ALA A 905 -6.60 -11.33 14.63
N HIS A 906 -6.51 -11.98 13.46
CA HIS A 906 -7.35 -11.65 12.31
C HIS A 906 -8.79 -12.14 12.45
N SER A 907 -9.01 -13.22 13.21
CA SER A 907 -10.33 -13.84 13.42
C SER A 907 -11.20 -13.09 14.43
N ILE A 908 -10.61 -12.32 15.36
CA ILE A 908 -11.32 -11.58 16.43
C ILE A 908 -12.58 -10.85 15.94
N GLN A 909 -12.55 -10.23 14.75
CA GLN A 909 -13.70 -9.47 14.22
C GLN A 909 -14.92 -10.34 13.82
N GLY A 910 -14.77 -11.66 13.71
CA GLY A 910 -15.84 -12.63 13.43
C GLY A 910 -16.08 -13.65 14.55
N LEU A 911 -15.33 -13.60 15.64
CA LEU A 911 -15.56 -14.46 16.81
C LEU A 911 -16.66 -13.83 17.70
N GLN A 912 -17.64 -14.64 18.12
CA GLN A 912 -18.69 -14.18 19.05
C GLN A 912 -18.13 -13.87 20.45
N ASN A 913 -17.22 -14.72 20.94
CA ASN A 913 -16.60 -14.62 22.26
C ASN A 913 -15.07 -14.76 22.14
N PRO A 914 -14.34 -13.72 21.67
CA PRO A 914 -12.89 -13.77 21.54
C PRO A 914 -12.22 -13.79 22.92
N SER A 915 -11.48 -14.85 23.24
CA SER A 915 -10.82 -15.08 24.54
C SER A 915 -9.44 -14.39 24.62
N PRO A 916 -9.22 -13.42 25.54
CA PRO A 916 -7.90 -12.85 25.79
C PRO A 916 -6.88 -13.87 26.35
N PRO A 917 -7.23 -14.76 27.30
CA PRO A 917 -6.30 -15.79 27.79
C PRO A 917 -5.79 -16.74 26.69
N ARG A 918 -6.64 -17.14 25.72
CA ARG A 918 -6.20 -17.95 24.58
C ARG A 918 -5.24 -17.16 23.68
N PHE A 919 -5.49 -15.87 23.47
CA PHE A 919 -4.61 -15.02 22.68
C PHE A 919 -3.24 -14.86 23.33
N LEU A 920 -3.22 -14.62 24.65
CA LEU A 920 -1.98 -14.51 25.42
C LEU A 920 -1.16 -15.79 25.35
N HIS A 921 -1.79 -16.95 25.58
CA HIS A 921 -1.12 -18.24 25.46
C HIS A 921 -0.45 -18.45 24.10
N LEU A 922 -1.11 -18.08 22.99
CA LEU A 922 -0.53 -18.16 21.65
C LEU A 922 0.69 -17.24 21.49
N VAL A 923 0.65 -16.02 22.03
CA VAL A 923 1.78 -15.07 21.97
C VAL A 923 2.96 -15.55 22.80
N GLU A 924 2.74 -16.00 24.03
CA GLU A 924 3.81 -16.55 24.89
C GLU A 924 4.39 -17.84 24.30
N GLN A 925 3.55 -18.70 23.71
CA GLN A 925 3.99 -19.89 22.98
C GLN A 925 4.86 -19.53 21.76
N ALA A 926 4.50 -18.49 21.00
CA ALA A 926 5.26 -18.05 19.84
C ALA A 926 6.61 -17.43 20.23
N LEU A 927 6.66 -16.63 21.29
CA LEU A 927 7.90 -16.11 21.87
C LEU A 927 8.81 -17.22 22.39
N GLN A 928 8.24 -18.20 23.12
CA GLN A 928 8.98 -19.36 23.61
C GLN A 928 9.51 -20.23 22.46
N ALA A 929 8.74 -20.40 21.38
CA ALA A 929 9.17 -21.14 20.20
C ALA A 929 10.30 -20.44 19.44
N THR A 930 10.25 -19.11 19.28
CA THR A 930 11.36 -18.32 18.72
C THR A 930 12.64 -18.46 19.56
N ALA A 931 12.52 -18.50 20.90
CA ALA A 931 13.66 -18.73 21.78
C ALA A 931 14.23 -20.16 21.68
N LEU A 932 13.35 -21.18 21.60
CA LEU A 932 13.75 -22.58 21.43
C LEU A 932 14.39 -22.87 20.05
N ALA A 933 14.06 -22.08 19.03
CA ALA A 933 14.71 -22.10 17.72
C ALA A 933 16.07 -21.36 17.69
N GLY A 934 16.60 -20.91 18.83
CA GLY A 934 17.87 -20.18 18.91
C GLY A 934 17.81 -18.72 18.42
N PHE A 935 16.65 -18.24 17.96
CA PHE A 935 16.50 -16.90 17.37
C PHE A 935 16.37 -15.76 18.40
N SER A 936 16.66 -16.02 19.68
CA SER A 936 16.66 -15.04 20.77
C SER A 936 17.39 -13.74 20.41
N GLU A 937 18.62 -13.83 19.90
CA GLU A 937 19.42 -12.63 19.57
C GLU A 937 19.00 -11.90 18.28
N MET A 938 17.95 -12.40 17.62
CA MET A 938 17.28 -11.71 16.52
C MET A 938 16.01 -10.97 16.97
N MET A 939 15.55 -11.17 18.22
CA MET A 939 14.33 -10.53 18.73
C MET A 939 14.44 -9.01 18.81
N ARG A 940 13.48 -8.33 18.17
CA ARG A 940 13.32 -6.87 18.10
C ARG A 940 12.16 -6.36 18.96
N PRO A 941 12.02 -5.05 19.23
CA PRO A 941 10.86 -4.49 19.95
C PRO A 941 9.49 -4.97 19.43
N LYS A 942 9.37 -5.22 18.13
CA LYS A 942 8.15 -5.78 17.50
C LYS A 942 7.74 -7.17 18.01
N HIS A 943 8.66 -7.97 18.56
CA HIS A 943 8.35 -9.27 19.15
C HIS A 943 7.67 -9.13 20.52
N HIS A 944 7.97 -8.06 21.26
CA HIS A 944 7.38 -7.76 22.56
C HIS A 944 6.00 -7.09 22.46
N TRP A 945 5.76 -6.23 21.45
CA TRP A 945 4.45 -5.55 21.29
C TRP A 945 3.23 -6.51 21.26
N PRO A 946 3.30 -7.71 20.64
CA PRO A 946 2.28 -8.75 20.75
C PRO A 946 1.80 -9.10 22.17
N LEU A 947 2.64 -9.00 23.20
CA LEU A 947 2.23 -9.28 24.60
C LEU A 947 1.15 -8.31 25.10
N HIS A 948 0.99 -7.14 24.48
CA HIS A 948 -0.05 -6.16 24.82
C HIS A 948 -1.33 -6.34 24.00
N LEU A 949 -1.33 -7.13 22.93
CA LEU A 949 -2.53 -7.37 22.11
C LEU A 949 -3.65 -8.13 22.88
N PRO A 950 -3.34 -9.08 23.79
CA PRO A 950 -4.32 -9.63 24.72
C PRO A 950 -4.92 -8.59 25.66
N ASP A 951 -4.12 -7.68 26.23
CA ASP A 951 -4.60 -6.57 27.08
C ASP A 951 -5.54 -5.64 26.29
N CYS A 952 -5.18 -5.32 25.03
CA CYS A 952 -6.04 -4.57 24.11
C CYS A 952 -7.39 -5.29 23.91
N LEU A 953 -7.35 -6.59 23.60
CA LEU A 953 -8.55 -7.39 23.39
C LEU A 953 -9.42 -7.48 24.66
N GLN A 954 -8.82 -7.65 25.84
CA GLN A 954 -9.54 -7.67 27.12
C GLN A 954 -10.22 -6.32 27.41
N ARG A 955 -9.53 -5.21 27.12
CA ARG A 955 -10.02 -3.84 27.36
C ARG A 955 -11.18 -3.45 26.45
N TRP A 956 -11.14 -3.87 25.19
CA TRP A 956 -12.03 -3.36 24.13
C TRP A 956 -12.98 -4.41 23.54
N GLN A 957 -12.81 -5.69 23.87
CA GLN A 957 -13.53 -6.85 23.29
C GLN A 957 -13.45 -6.92 21.76
N GLN A 958 -12.54 -6.15 21.15
CA GLN A 958 -12.32 -6.01 19.72
C GLN A 958 -10.86 -5.64 19.48
N LEU A 959 -10.33 -5.99 18.31
CA LEU A 959 -8.99 -5.62 17.87
C LEU A 959 -9.04 -5.11 16.41
N PRO A 960 -9.34 -3.81 16.18
CA PRO A 960 -9.33 -3.24 14.84
C PRO A 960 -7.91 -3.17 14.25
N SER A 961 -7.82 -3.36 12.94
CA SER A 961 -6.56 -3.39 12.17
C SER A 961 -6.35 -2.14 11.31
N CYS A 962 -5.12 -1.80 10.96
CA CYS A 962 -4.82 -0.64 10.11
C CYS A 962 -5.09 -0.81 8.59
N TRP A 963 -5.37 -2.01 8.06
CA TRP A 963 -5.64 -2.25 6.62
C TRP A 963 -6.69 -1.32 5.97
N PRO A 964 -7.86 -1.02 6.58
CA PRO A 964 -8.86 -0.12 5.99
C PRO A 964 -8.38 1.34 5.97
N LEU A 965 -7.47 1.70 6.86
CA LEU A 965 -6.94 3.04 7.01
C LEU A 965 -5.82 3.27 5.97
N GLU A 966 -4.97 2.25 5.74
CA GLU A 966 -4.10 2.18 4.56
C GLU A 966 -4.88 2.32 3.24
N ARG A 967 -6.09 1.75 3.15
CA ARG A 967 -6.97 1.96 2.01
C ARG A 967 -7.53 3.38 1.96
N LYS A 968 -7.99 3.94 3.09
CA LYS A 968 -8.52 5.33 3.17
C LYS A 968 -7.49 6.36 2.69
N HIS A 969 -6.19 6.12 2.90
CA HIS A 969 -5.10 6.95 2.37
C HIS A 969 -5.14 7.16 0.84
N LYS A 970 -5.83 6.31 0.07
CA LYS A 970 -6.04 6.53 -1.37
C LYS A 970 -6.78 7.84 -1.66
N ILE A 971 -7.74 8.25 -0.82
CA ILE A 971 -8.57 9.45 -1.07
C ILE A 971 -7.76 10.75 -0.85
N PRO A 972 -7.03 10.96 0.26
CA PRO A 972 -6.09 12.08 0.36
C PRO A 972 -4.99 12.06 -0.70
N ARG A 973 -4.48 10.89 -1.11
CA ARG A 973 -3.49 10.79 -2.18
C ARG A 973 -4.08 11.17 -3.55
N LYS A 974 -5.36 10.87 -3.84
CA LYS A 974 -6.08 11.28 -5.07
C LYS A 974 -6.08 12.81 -5.21
N TYR A 975 -6.59 13.53 -4.22
CA TYR A 975 -6.62 15.01 -4.23
C TYR A 975 -5.22 15.64 -4.08
N GLY A 976 -4.43 15.14 -3.13
CA GLY A 976 -3.10 15.68 -2.82
C GLY A 976 -2.04 15.49 -3.90
N THR A 977 -2.23 14.57 -4.85
CA THR A 977 -1.36 14.40 -6.02
C THR A 977 -1.64 15.46 -7.09
N LEU A 978 -2.91 15.80 -7.30
CA LEU A 978 -3.38 16.74 -8.32
C LEU A 978 -3.26 18.21 -7.86
N GLN A 979 -3.09 18.46 -6.56
CA GLN A 979 -2.90 19.81 -6.02
C GLN A 979 -1.43 20.25 -6.14
N PHE A 980 -1.21 21.32 -6.91
CA PHE A 980 0.11 21.92 -7.18
C PHE A 980 0.39 23.17 -6.33
N GLY A 981 -0.64 23.94 -5.95
CA GLY A 981 -0.50 25.11 -5.10
C GLY A 981 -0.32 24.74 -3.63
N LEU A 982 0.83 25.09 -3.05
CA LEU A 982 1.17 24.73 -1.65
C LEU A 982 0.43 25.57 -0.60
N GLU A 983 0.18 26.86 -0.87
CA GLU A 983 -0.48 27.78 0.07
C GLU A 983 -1.91 27.33 0.40
N ALA A 984 -2.68 26.96 -0.62
CA ALA A 984 -4.04 26.44 -0.48
C ALA A 984 -4.10 24.91 -0.30
N TYR A 985 -2.97 24.22 -0.13
CA TYR A 985 -2.90 22.75 -0.20
C TYR A 985 -3.80 22.07 0.83
N ASN A 986 -3.62 22.39 2.12
CA ASN A 986 -4.36 21.73 3.20
C ASN A 986 -5.87 21.97 3.05
N LYS A 987 -6.32 23.20 2.74
CA LYS A 987 -7.75 23.48 2.50
C LYS A 987 -8.28 22.70 1.30
N ALA A 988 -7.64 22.79 0.13
CA ALA A 988 -8.14 22.16 -1.09
C ALA A 988 -8.24 20.62 -0.96
N VAL A 989 -7.25 19.99 -0.32
CA VAL A 989 -7.26 18.54 -0.07
C VAL A 989 -8.32 18.17 0.98
N MET A 990 -8.45 18.93 2.08
CA MET A 990 -9.51 18.70 3.07
C MET A 990 -10.91 18.85 2.46
N THR A 991 -11.16 19.92 1.70
CA THR A 991 -12.45 20.14 1.01
C THR A 991 -12.79 18.97 0.08
N GLY A 992 -11.86 18.54 -0.78
CA GLY A 992 -12.10 17.43 -1.71
C GLY A 992 -12.34 16.08 -1.01
N VAL A 993 -11.54 15.75 0.02
CA VAL A 993 -11.71 14.50 0.79
C VAL A 993 -13.03 14.52 1.58
N THR A 994 -13.40 15.65 2.17
CA THR A 994 -14.67 15.80 2.93
C THR A 994 -15.87 15.69 1.98
N GLN A 995 -15.81 16.36 0.81
CA GLN A 995 -16.85 16.29 -0.21
C GLN A 995 -17.08 14.86 -0.72
N GLU A 996 -16.02 14.12 -1.08
CA GLU A 996 -16.15 12.74 -1.58
C GLU A 996 -16.74 11.82 -0.50
N HIS A 997 -16.37 12.02 0.76
CA HIS A 997 -16.91 11.20 1.85
C HIS A 997 -18.39 11.53 2.14
N VAL A 998 -18.75 12.82 2.25
CA VAL A 998 -20.16 13.26 2.38
C VAL A 998 -20.99 12.75 1.19
N GLY A 999 -20.48 12.87 -0.03
CA GLY A 999 -21.17 12.43 -1.25
C GLY A 999 -21.50 10.94 -1.27
N LYS A 1000 -20.64 10.08 -0.69
CA LYS A 1000 -20.94 8.65 -0.49
C LYS A 1000 -22.01 8.45 0.58
N LEU A 1001 -21.82 8.99 1.79
CA LEU A 1001 -22.73 8.78 2.92
C LEU A 1001 -24.18 9.21 2.60
N LEU A 1002 -24.35 10.19 1.71
CA LEU A 1002 -25.65 10.69 1.27
C LEU A 1002 -26.29 9.92 0.09
N LYS A 1003 -25.59 8.98 -0.57
CA LYS A 1003 -26.05 8.38 -1.85
C LYS A 1003 -25.70 6.90 -2.07
N ASP A 1004 -24.79 6.33 -1.31
CA ASP A 1004 -24.30 4.96 -1.48
C ASP A 1004 -25.06 4.02 -0.53
N GLU A 1005 -26.04 3.28 -1.07
CA GLU A 1005 -26.85 2.32 -0.30
C GLU A 1005 -26.09 1.01 -0.04
N GLU A 1006 -25.30 0.52 -1.00
CA GLU A 1006 -24.47 -0.69 -0.85
C GLU A 1006 -23.48 -0.55 0.32
N LEU A 1007 -22.97 0.68 0.57
CA LEU A 1007 -22.10 0.99 1.70
C LEU A 1007 -22.69 0.59 3.07
N PHE A 1008 -24.01 0.65 3.24
CA PHE A 1008 -24.70 0.40 4.52
C PHE A 1008 -25.27 -1.02 4.64
N MET A 1009 -25.32 -1.80 3.56
CA MET A 1009 -25.75 -3.19 3.58
C MET A 1009 -24.82 -4.05 4.46
N SER A 1010 -25.37 -4.71 5.48
CA SER A 1010 -24.64 -5.56 6.43
C SER A 1010 -24.69 -7.05 6.08
N SER A 1011 -25.81 -7.53 5.53
CA SER A 1011 -26.00 -8.92 5.10
C SER A 1011 -25.22 -9.27 3.83
N SER A 1012 -25.03 -10.58 3.59
CA SER A 1012 -24.53 -11.10 2.31
C SER A 1012 -25.48 -10.74 1.16
N HIS A 1013 -24.97 -10.22 0.05
CA HIS A 1013 -25.76 -9.75 -1.10
C HIS A 1013 -25.05 -9.93 -2.45
N LEU A 1014 -25.81 -9.99 -3.54
CA LEU A 1014 -25.28 -9.93 -4.91
C LEU A 1014 -24.75 -8.52 -5.21
N VAL A 1015 -23.60 -8.44 -5.87
CA VAL A 1015 -23.02 -7.16 -6.34
C VAL A 1015 -23.29 -7.03 -7.84
N SER A 1016 -23.83 -5.88 -8.28
CA SER A 1016 -24.19 -5.62 -9.69
C SER A 1016 -25.12 -6.70 -10.29
N LYS A 1017 -26.37 -6.74 -9.84
CA LYS A 1017 -27.40 -7.67 -10.34
C LYS A 1017 -27.68 -7.47 -11.85
N THR A 1018 -28.02 -8.57 -12.53
CA THR A 1018 -28.38 -8.60 -13.95
C THR A 1018 -29.44 -9.67 -14.22
N ALA A 1019 -30.25 -9.53 -15.27
CA ALA A 1019 -31.20 -10.57 -15.69
C ALA A 1019 -30.48 -11.88 -16.08
N LEU A 1020 -31.13 -13.04 -15.89
CA LEU A 1020 -30.53 -14.35 -16.19
C LEU A 1020 -30.05 -14.46 -17.65
N GLY A 1021 -28.81 -14.95 -17.82
CA GLY A 1021 -28.34 -15.43 -19.11
C GLY A 1021 -28.90 -16.82 -19.44
N LYS A 1022 -29.28 -17.05 -20.70
CA LYS A 1022 -29.90 -18.31 -21.18
C LYS A 1022 -29.25 -19.62 -20.70
N PRO A 1023 -27.91 -19.75 -20.57
CA PRO A 1023 -27.30 -20.98 -20.04
C PRO A 1023 -27.64 -21.24 -18.57
N LEU A 1024 -27.66 -20.20 -17.74
CA LEU A 1024 -28.05 -20.29 -16.33
C LEU A 1024 -29.56 -20.53 -16.19
N GLU A 1025 -30.37 -19.85 -17.00
CA GLU A 1025 -31.82 -20.10 -17.09
C GLU A 1025 -32.12 -21.58 -17.41
N SER A 1026 -31.41 -22.15 -18.39
CA SER A 1026 -31.54 -23.56 -18.77
C SER A 1026 -31.10 -24.51 -17.65
N LEU A 1027 -30.00 -24.19 -16.95
CA LEU A 1027 -29.51 -24.95 -15.81
C LEU A 1027 -30.51 -24.95 -14.64
N LEU A 1028 -31.07 -23.79 -14.31
CA LEU A 1028 -32.07 -23.65 -13.25
C LEU A 1028 -33.37 -24.38 -13.62
N LYS A 1029 -33.79 -24.35 -14.89
CA LYS A 1029 -34.95 -25.12 -15.38
C LYS A 1029 -34.71 -26.63 -15.27
N ALA A 1030 -33.54 -27.12 -15.69
CA ALA A 1030 -33.19 -28.54 -15.61
C ALA A 1030 -33.18 -29.10 -14.17
N ASN A 1031 -32.87 -28.25 -13.18
CA ASN A 1031 -32.86 -28.62 -11.76
C ASN A 1031 -34.19 -28.29 -11.03
N ASN A 1032 -35.22 -27.80 -11.73
CA ASN A 1032 -36.49 -27.32 -11.16
C ASN A 1032 -36.35 -26.17 -10.14
N TRP A 1033 -35.33 -25.31 -10.34
CA TRP A 1033 -35.03 -24.14 -9.49
C TRP A 1033 -35.41 -22.80 -10.13
N PHE A 1034 -35.79 -22.78 -11.41
CA PHE A 1034 -36.10 -21.54 -12.13
C PHE A 1034 -37.42 -20.89 -11.67
N LEU A 1035 -37.39 -19.57 -11.48
CA LEU A 1035 -38.56 -18.72 -11.27
C LEU A 1035 -38.53 -17.50 -12.22
N PRO A 1036 -39.70 -17.01 -12.68
CA PRO A 1036 -39.81 -15.71 -13.36
C PRO A 1036 -39.27 -14.58 -12.48
N GLY A 1037 -38.69 -13.55 -13.09
CA GLY A 1037 -38.14 -12.39 -12.37
C GLY A 1037 -36.82 -12.64 -11.64
N MET A 1038 -36.20 -13.83 -11.81
CA MET A 1038 -34.85 -14.10 -11.29
C MET A 1038 -33.78 -13.17 -11.90
N GLU A 1039 -32.87 -12.73 -11.03
CA GLU A 1039 -31.63 -12.06 -11.39
C GLU A 1039 -30.42 -12.91 -10.99
N ALA A 1040 -29.25 -12.61 -11.56
CA ALA A 1040 -27.98 -13.23 -11.20
C ALA A 1040 -26.83 -12.20 -11.12
N SER A 1041 -25.77 -12.61 -10.42
CA SER A 1041 -24.44 -12.02 -10.57
C SER A 1041 -23.36 -13.10 -10.52
N ALA A 1042 -22.23 -12.80 -11.16
CA ALA A 1042 -20.99 -13.54 -11.03
C ALA A 1042 -20.16 -13.12 -9.79
N THR A 1043 -20.70 -12.25 -8.93
CA THR A 1043 -20.04 -11.76 -7.70
C THR A 1043 -21.07 -11.50 -6.60
N CYS A 1044 -20.75 -11.93 -5.39
CA CYS A 1044 -21.45 -11.55 -4.17
C CYS A 1044 -20.47 -10.97 -3.14
N ARG A 1045 -21.03 -10.22 -2.19
CA ARG A 1045 -20.37 -9.85 -0.95
C ARG A 1045 -20.92 -10.71 0.18
N LEU A 1046 -20.04 -11.19 1.06
CA LEU A 1046 -20.40 -11.88 2.29
C LEU A 1046 -20.61 -10.86 3.43
N GLU A 1047 -21.29 -11.27 4.51
CA GLU A 1047 -21.40 -10.51 5.76
C GLU A 1047 -20.02 -10.04 6.30
N SER A 1048 -18.98 -10.87 6.15
CA SER A 1048 -17.58 -10.54 6.45
C SER A 1048 -16.96 -9.43 5.58
N GLY A 1049 -17.73 -8.86 4.65
CA GLY A 1049 -17.30 -7.83 3.70
C GLY A 1049 -16.53 -8.35 2.49
N MET A 1050 -16.06 -9.61 2.53
CA MET A 1050 -15.31 -10.27 1.46
C MET A 1050 -16.14 -10.43 0.17
N LEU A 1051 -15.46 -10.39 -0.98
CA LEU A 1051 -16.07 -10.68 -2.28
C LEU A 1051 -15.77 -12.13 -2.69
N CYS A 1052 -16.83 -12.88 -3.02
CA CYS A 1052 -16.73 -14.19 -3.69
C CYS A 1052 -17.22 -14.07 -5.13
N LYS A 1053 -16.63 -14.84 -6.05
CA LYS A 1053 -16.95 -14.82 -7.47
C LYS A 1053 -17.20 -16.22 -8.03
N SER A 1054 -17.94 -16.29 -9.13
CA SER A 1054 -18.04 -17.50 -9.96
C SER A 1054 -16.65 -18.07 -10.25
N GLY A 1055 -16.42 -19.32 -9.85
CA GLY A 1055 -15.13 -20.00 -9.90
C GLY A 1055 -14.49 -20.27 -8.54
N ASP A 1056 -14.78 -19.46 -7.52
CA ASP A 1056 -14.18 -19.62 -6.18
C ASP A 1056 -14.53 -20.97 -5.54
N ILE A 1057 -13.55 -21.57 -4.87
CA ILE A 1057 -13.75 -22.70 -3.95
C ILE A 1057 -13.90 -22.10 -2.56
N LEU A 1058 -14.99 -22.45 -1.86
CA LEU A 1058 -15.35 -21.84 -0.58
C LEU A 1058 -15.95 -22.84 0.40
N PHE A 1059 -15.84 -22.51 1.68
CA PHE A 1059 -16.51 -23.19 2.78
C PHE A 1059 -17.88 -22.56 3.06
N TYR A 1060 -18.86 -23.38 3.42
CA TYR A 1060 -20.22 -22.97 3.79
C TYR A 1060 -20.77 -23.86 4.91
N ARG A 1061 -21.82 -23.40 5.62
CA ARG A 1061 -22.47 -24.17 6.69
C ARG A 1061 -23.08 -25.45 6.14
N ASN A 1062 -22.88 -26.58 6.83
CA ASN A 1062 -23.40 -27.88 6.40
C ASN A 1062 -24.85 -28.08 6.90
N ALA A 1063 -25.79 -28.28 5.99
CA ALA A 1063 -27.20 -28.56 6.31
C ALA A 1063 -27.52 -30.05 6.49
N SER A 1064 -26.56 -30.97 6.26
CA SER A 1064 -26.76 -32.42 6.36
C SER A 1064 -25.59 -33.12 7.04
N THR A 1065 -25.81 -33.65 8.25
CA THR A 1065 -24.81 -34.30 9.12
C THR A 1065 -24.22 -35.61 8.59
N SER A 1066 -24.68 -36.11 7.44
CA SER A 1066 -24.38 -37.46 6.94
C SER A 1066 -23.21 -37.59 5.96
N SER A 1067 -22.57 -36.50 5.52
CA SER A 1067 -21.50 -36.55 4.51
C SER A 1067 -20.24 -35.74 4.80
N THR A 1068 -20.06 -35.25 6.02
CA THR A 1068 -18.76 -34.78 6.53
C THR A 1068 -18.39 -35.63 7.75
N ALA A 1069 -17.20 -36.23 7.75
CA ALA A 1069 -16.78 -37.19 8.77
C ALA A 1069 -16.33 -36.47 10.05
N GLY A 1070 -17.29 -35.90 10.78
CA GLY A 1070 -17.06 -35.07 11.98
C GLY A 1070 -16.58 -33.64 11.70
N PHE A 1071 -16.24 -33.31 10.44
CA PHE A 1071 -15.81 -31.96 10.06
C PHE A 1071 -17.01 -31.00 9.94
N PRO A 1072 -16.99 -29.79 10.56
CA PRO A 1072 -18.18 -28.98 10.78
C PRO A 1072 -18.67 -28.16 9.57
N TRP A 1073 -17.86 -27.99 8.53
CA TRP A 1073 -18.20 -27.18 7.35
C TRP A 1073 -18.21 -28.05 6.09
N ALA A 1074 -19.02 -27.64 5.10
CA ALA A 1074 -18.98 -28.22 3.76
C ALA A 1074 -18.17 -27.34 2.80
N CYS A 1075 -17.70 -27.89 1.69
CA CYS A 1075 -16.87 -27.19 0.70
C CYS A 1075 -17.41 -27.42 -0.71
N GLY A 1076 -17.09 -26.50 -1.63
CA GLY A 1076 -17.54 -26.57 -3.02
C GLY A 1076 -17.11 -25.38 -3.86
N SER A 1077 -17.37 -25.46 -5.16
CA SER A 1077 -17.06 -24.39 -6.13
C SER A 1077 -18.30 -23.58 -6.49
N LEU A 1078 -18.29 -22.29 -6.18
CA LEU A 1078 -19.34 -21.32 -6.51
C LEU A 1078 -19.47 -21.18 -8.04
N LYS A 1079 -20.67 -21.42 -8.57
CA LYS A 1079 -20.96 -21.28 -10.01
C LYS A 1079 -21.67 -19.97 -10.32
N HIS A 1080 -22.77 -19.67 -9.64
CA HIS A 1080 -23.54 -18.44 -9.84
C HIS A 1080 -24.17 -17.98 -8.53
N CYS A 1081 -24.40 -16.68 -8.39
CA CYS A 1081 -25.24 -16.11 -7.33
C CYS A 1081 -26.54 -15.63 -7.99
N ILE A 1082 -27.70 -15.86 -7.36
CA ILE A 1082 -29.03 -15.54 -7.89
C ILE A 1082 -29.90 -14.82 -6.84
N SER A 1083 -30.75 -13.91 -7.31
CA SER A 1083 -31.68 -13.10 -6.51
C SER A 1083 -33.10 -13.39 -6.97
N VAL A 1084 -34.01 -13.73 -6.05
CA VAL A 1084 -35.44 -13.96 -6.35
C VAL A 1084 -36.32 -13.61 -5.16
N ALA A 1085 -37.33 -12.75 -5.37
CA ALA A 1085 -38.31 -12.37 -4.35
C ALA A 1085 -37.70 -11.96 -2.97
N GLY A 1086 -36.53 -11.30 -2.99
CA GLY A 1086 -35.79 -10.91 -1.78
C GLY A 1086 -34.86 -11.98 -1.20
N MET A 1087 -34.92 -13.23 -1.67
CA MET A 1087 -33.98 -14.29 -1.30
C MET A 1087 -32.72 -14.24 -2.16
N GLU A 1088 -31.55 -14.24 -1.51
CA GLU A 1088 -30.23 -14.26 -2.14
C GLU A 1088 -29.62 -15.67 -1.99
N LEU A 1089 -29.39 -16.36 -3.11
CA LEU A 1089 -28.96 -17.76 -3.16
C LEU A 1089 -27.69 -17.95 -4.02
N ALA A 1090 -26.95 -19.02 -3.78
CA ALA A 1090 -25.78 -19.43 -4.52
C ALA A 1090 -25.93 -20.85 -5.08
N VAL A 1091 -25.67 -21.00 -6.38
CA VAL A 1091 -25.50 -22.29 -7.04
C VAL A 1091 -24.07 -22.76 -6.79
N VAL A 1092 -23.90 -23.81 -5.99
CA VAL A 1092 -22.60 -24.37 -5.58
C VAL A 1092 -22.47 -25.79 -6.11
N LEU A 1093 -21.30 -26.11 -6.68
CA LEU A 1093 -20.89 -27.48 -6.99
C LEU A 1093 -20.29 -28.11 -5.73
N ASN A 1094 -20.97 -29.11 -5.16
CA ASN A 1094 -20.60 -29.70 -3.88
C ASN A 1094 -19.40 -30.65 -4.02
N PHE A 1095 -18.51 -30.68 -3.02
CA PHE A 1095 -17.39 -31.60 -2.93
C PHE A 1095 -17.57 -32.60 -1.78
N LEU A 1096 -17.18 -33.85 -2.00
CA LEU A 1096 -17.12 -34.87 -0.94
C LEU A 1096 -15.89 -34.63 -0.05
N PHE A 1097 -16.05 -34.69 1.27
CA PHE A 1097 -14.93 -34.68 2.21
C PHE A 1097 -14.21 -36.03 2.19
N GLU A 1098 -12.89 -36.04 1.96
CA GLU A 1098 -12.10 -37.28 2.07
C GLU A 1098 -11.44 -37.42 3.45
N ARG A 1099 -10.66 -36.40 3.85
CA ARG A 1099 -9.85 -36.41 5.08
C ARG A 1099 -9.33 -35.02 5.41
N GLU A 1100 -8.91 -34.84 6.66
CA GLU A 1100 -7.96 -33.79 7.01
C GLU A 1100 -6.51 -34.30 6.87
N ARG A 1101 -5.56 -33.39 6.65
CA ARG A 1101 -4.12 -33.65 6.85
C ARG A 1101 -3.75 -33.37 8.33
N PRO A 1102 -3.36 -34.38 9.12
CA PRO A 1102 -3.14 -34.22 10.57
C PRO A 1102 -2.13 -33.12 10.91
N GLY A 1103 -2.49 -32.24 11.84
CA GLY A 1103 -1.60 -31.19 12.35
C GLY A 1103 -1.35 -30.02 11.39
N THR A 1104 -2.10 -29.88 10.29
CA THR A 1104 -1.82 -28.86 9.26
C THR A 1104 -2.99 -27.91 8.91
N HIS A 1105 -4.16 -28.05 9.55
CA HIS A 1105 -5.37 -27.26 9.25
C HIS A 1105 -5.72 -27.21 7.74
N ALA A 1106 -5.49 -28.32 7.03
CA ALA A 1106 -5.75 -28.45 5.60
C ALA A 1106 -6.62 -29.68 5.32
N THR A 1107 -7.63 -29.50 4.48
CA THR A 1107 -8.65 -30.53 4.20
C THR A 1107 -8.59 -30.97 2.75
N VAL A 1108 -8.84 -32.26 2.50
CA VAL A 1108 -8.80 -32.88 1.18
C VAL A 1108 -10.22 -33.28 0.79
N TRP A 1109 -10.61 -32.84 -0.40
CA TRP A 1109 -11.95 -32.96 -0.94
C TRP A 1109 -11.92 -33.60 -2.34
N ARG A 1110 -13.03 -34.20 -2.78
CA ARG A 1110 -13.21 -34.70 -4.15
C ARG A 1110 -14.38 -33.98 -4.82
N SER A 1111 -14.13 -33.40 -5.99
CA SER A 1111 -15.19 -32.75 -6.78
C SER A 1111 -16.23 -33.76 -7.25
N LEU A 1112 -17.52 -33.42 -7.16
CA LEU A 1112 -18.63 -34.23 -7.67
C LEU A 1112 -19.32 -33.48 -8.82
N PRO A 1113 -18.90 -33.66 -10.10
CA PRO A 1113 -19.26 -32.79 -11.23
C PRO A 1113 -20.76 -32.55 -11.42
N ASP A 1114 -21.57 -33.57 -11.13
CA ASP A 1114 -23.02 -33.55 -11.35
C ASP A 1114 -23.83 -33.11 -10.11
N ARG A 1115 -23.17 -32.89 -8.97
CA ARG A 1115 -23.84 -32.55 -7.69
C ARG A 1115 -23.84 -31.04 -7.42
N LEU A 1116 -24.68 -30.33 -8.18
CA LEU A 1116 -25.05 -28.95 -7.86
C LEU A 1116 -26.05 -28.90 -6.69
N GLN A 1117 -26.05 -27.78 -5.97
CA GLN A 1117 -27.05 -27.48 -4.93
C GLN A 1117 -27.25 -25.96 -4.81
N LEU A 1118 -28.37 -25.55 -4.20
CA LEU A 1118 -28.60 -24.19 -3.74
C LEU A 1118 -28.18 -24.04 -2.27
N VAL A 1119 -27.45 -22.97 -1.98
CA VAL A 1119 -27.02 -22.55 -0.63
C VAL A 1119 -27.46 -21.10 -0.43
N ARG A 1120 -27.92 -20.69 0.76
CA ARG A 1120 -28.26 -19.28 1.03
C ARG A 1120 -26.98 -18.44 1.10
N LEU A 1121 -27.02 -17.18 0.67
CA LEU A 1121 -25.83 -16.31 0.70
C LEU A 1121 -25.29 -16.04 2.12
N GLU A 1122 -26.16 -16.15 3.13
CA GLU A 1122 -25.83 -16.04 4.56
C GLU A 1122 -25.15 -17.29 5.16
N ASP A 1123 -25.19 -18.43 4.45
CA ASP A 1123 -24.51 -19.67 4.87
C ASP A 1123 -23.12 -19.85 4.23
N LEU A 1124 -22.74 -18.99 3.29
CA LEU A 1124 -21.41 -18.93 2.71
C LEU A 1124 -20.43 -18.29 3.71
N LEU A 1125 -19.37 -19.01 4.08
CA LEU A 1125 -18.45 -18.59 5.15
C LEU A 1125 -17.27 -17.80 4.58
N GLN A 1126 -16.42 -18.46 3.77
CA GLN A 1126 -15.19 -17.84 3.26
C GLN A 1126 -14.59 -18.64 2.08
N PRO A 1127 -14.04 -17.96 1.05
CA PRO A 1127 -13.30 -18.62 -0.02
C PRO A 1127 -11.92 -19.08 0.46
N ALA A 1128 -11.46 -20.22 -0.05
CA ALA A 1128 -10.25 -20.90 0.38
C ALA A 1128 -9.08 -20.67 -0.59
N THR A 1129 -7.85 -20.79 -0.07
CA THR A 1129 -6.66 -21.02 -0.89
C THR A 1129 -6.52 -22.53 -1.11
N TYR A 1130 -6.36 -22.95 -2.38
CA TYR A 1130 -6.50 -24.37 -2.75
C TYR A 1130 -5.49 -24.84 -3.81
N SER A 1131 -5.27 -26.15 -3.86
CA SER A 1131 -4.45 -26.81 -4.88
C SER A 1131 -5.16 -28.09 -5.37
N PHE A 1132 -5.01 -28.40 -6.66
CA PHE A 1132 -5.53 -29.64 -7.27
C PHE A 1132 -4.48 -30.75 -7.20
N GLY A 1133 -4.89 -31.95 -6.82
CA GLY A 1133 -4.09 -33.17 -6.94
C GLY A 1133 -4.27 -33.86 -8.28
N ASN A 1134 -3.25 -34.60 -8.73
CA ASN A 1134 -3.29 -35.39 -9.97
C ASN A 1134 -4.34 -36.52 -9.94
N ASP A 1135 -4.85 -36.86 -8.76
CA ASP A 1135 -5.91 -37.83 -8.49
C ASP A 1135 -7.33 -37.24 -8.53
N GLY A 1136 -7.46 -35.96 -8.90
CA GLY A 1136 -8.71 -35.21 -8.89
C GLY A 1136 -9.14 -34.70 -7.50
N SER A 1137 -8.29 -34.85 -6.48
CA SER A 1137 -8.52 -34.26 -5.17
C SER A 1137 -8.30 -32.75 -5.17
N VAL A 1138 -8.88 -32.05 -4.20
CA VAL A 1138 -8.70 -30.62 -3.94
C VAL A 1138 -8.23 -30.47 -2.50
N THR A 1139 -7.00 -30.01 -2.30
CA THR A 1139 -6.52 -29.64 -0.96
C THR A 1139 -6.85 -28.17 -0.71
N CYS A 1140 -7.63 -27.89 0.33
CA CYS A 1140 -8.03 -26.55 0.75
C CYS A 1140 -7.42 -26.20 2.11
N LEU A 1141 -6.76 -25.05 2.22
CA LEU A 1141 -6.31 -24.50 3.50
C LEU A 1141 -7.49 -23.84 4.21
N LEU A 1142 -7.63 -24.06 5.54
CA LEU A 1142 -8.64 -23.35 6.32
C LEU A 1142 -8.27 -21.86 6.45
N PRO A 1143 -9.15 -20.93 6.05
CA PRO A 1143 -8.99 -19.51 6.35
C PRO A 1143 -8.96 -19.24 7.86
N ALA A 1144 -8.29 -18.15 8.26
CA ALA A 1144 -8.08 -17.80 9.68
C ALA A 1144 -9.34 -17.93 10.57
N PRO A 1145 -10.51 -17.33 10.23
CA PRO A 1145 -11.73 -17.49 11.04
C PRO A 1145 -12.17 -18.93 11.27
N LEU A 1146 -12.01 -19.82 10.28
CA LEU A 1146 -12.34 -21.24 10.41
C LEU A 1146 -11.21 -22.03 11.09
N SER A 1147 -9.98 -21.53 11.03
CA SER A 1147 -8.84 -22.08 11.77
C SER A 1147 -8.87 -21.73 13.27
N ALA A 1148 -9.54 -20.63 13.65
CA ALA A 1148 -9.66 -20.13 15.02
C ALA A 1148 -11.02 -20.46 15.70
N ALA A 1149 -12.04 -20.81 14.92
CA ALA A 1149 -13.33 -21.31 15.42
C ALA A 1149 -13.31 -22.84 15.71
N ARG A 1150 -12.12 -23.42 15.92
CA ARG A 1150 -11.86 -24.85 16.10
C ARG A 1150 -10.77 -25.08 17.15
#